data_AF-A0A258TFP1-F1
#
_entry.id   AF-A0A258TFP1-F1
#
_cell.length_a   1.000
_cell.length_b   1.000
_cell.length_c   1.000
_cell.angle_alpha   90.00
_cell.angle_beta   90.00
_cell.angle_gamma   90.00
#
_symmetry.space_group_name_H-M   'P 1'
#
loop_
_entity.id
_entity.type
_entity.pdbx_description
1 polymer ?
#
loop_
_entity_poly.entity_id
_entity_poly.type
_entity_poly.pdbx_seq_one_letter_code
_entity_poly.pdbx_strand_id
1 'polypeptide(L)'
;MRDASERPLKRLTRKLGAVIDITRTIDRNSDDGGHADQNGEIAYVFDTNVIQMFLEPYKNPRFAQVFHAPLWEGDSQADTDVNTQACLLAAEYLFSGALPGQRQGRWYMTRAHHEETEHQIGYMVAWGKDIAQRLRKDEDFGKFALKRLKELNAALSLDPHAEREPFLKLAERQGWVPEALAGFAHAPQQEFTDRAIGIRSREACRLLAQDWILEPSDQVVRYRSARIAGKYMDLERLLKPTELDWEEIREESEIWRRYISLIVQGRQSKPKTDAALTADCDALALVTWGNRQTEGWNRRIVFVTGDRTLLDAARQRFVEDIQQRFLFVRPISYFAPVFNPTSANSQMAREAAFKRLQEVLEGAMVPLNLGLLAGENEWRRRARDDFALRVERAPESIVAILADFFPKARDPEWVAENEASLDALVAELSEIESLMLEAFPRLVAERLNKERERFLAEAVGAGTQALANAIDKRFESARSAGVQFSLQLMADALEEFLARTPDEGAASQRAAVEVRLSFSDNRNDPLDYSSMVAWLKAMSASDLHKRMDALVQHPERIFALVALLAFNLESWNDADRYADLAARAAEEGLAGDHDDKERLEHEYYEFLYLRAKSLRFRIAGTRPEIDLSYDDVWRDWMIAAETTLTQCIAHHRAAVEYARELRALSERAALSIAYCEWFAFGELAKLKPLEVAVADAGRALRKAAIDLKGCAKLASQAKVKKRAEDSISRQIILAARRQFNSNIHAARLTARRLAGLWPDLAELFEKIAARLPAPESIEWPNQPAIVDAYESADTGDWETLLNIATGDLSLELDIAVILGLQEAARQGQNLPESRTG
;
A
#
# COMPACT_ATOMS: atom_id res chain seq x y z
N MET A 1 36.75 17.83 11.97
CA MET A 1 35.89 18.83 11.30
C MET A 1 34.99 18.23 10.22
N ARG A 2 35.46 17.31 9.34
CA ARG A 2 34.57 16.60 8.38
C ARG A 2 33.44 15.77 9.04
N ASP A 3 33.68 15.24 10.23
CA ASP A 3 32.77 14.31 10.90
C ASP A 3 31.52 14.95 11.56
N ALA A 4 31.48 16.28 11.72
CA ALA A 4 30.34 16.96 12.37
C ALA A 4 29.23 17.34 11.37
N SER A 5 29.59 17.71 10.13
CA SER A 5 28.64 18.06 9.07
C SER A 5 27.99 16.85 8.40
N GLU A 6 28.61 15.66 8.50
CA GLU A 6 28.07 14.42 7.89
C GLU A 6 27.05 13.69 8.79
N ARG A 7 27.02 13.97 10.09
CA ARG A 7 26.12 13.28 11.04
C ARG A 7 24.63 13.54 10.77
N PRO A 8 24.17 14.79 10.59
CA PRO A 8 22.78 15.09 10.25
C PRO A 8 22.32 14.34 9.01
N LEU A 9 23.15 14.37 7.96
CA LEU A 9 22.84 13.72 6.70
C LEU A 9 22.76 12.19 6.82
N LYS A 10 23.70 11.57 7.55
CA LYS A 10 23.67 10.13 7.83
C LYS A 10 22.39 9.74 8.60
N ARG A 11 21.96 10.57 9.55
CA ARG A 11 20.74 10.34 10.34
C ARG A 11 19.49 10.50 9.49
N LEU A 12 19.37 11.59 8.73
CA LEU A 12 18.28 11.83 7.77
C LEU A 12 18.13 10.64 6.80
N THR A 13 19.23 10.18 6.22
CA THR A 13 19.21 9.10 5.23
C THR A 13 18.78 7.77 5.81
N ARG A 14 19.27 7.42 7.01
CA ARG A 14 18.85 6.20 7.70
C ARG A 14 17.36 6.22 8.02
N LYS A 15 16.86 7.35 8.55
CA LYS A 15 15.45 7.52 8.87
C LYS A 15 14.58 7.45 7.61
N LEU A 16 14.98 8.10 6.52
CA LEU A 16 14.29 8.01 5.24
C LEU A 16 14.27 6.57 4.70
N GLY A 17 15.41 5.87 4.76
CA GLY A 17 15.50 4.45 4.39
C GLY A 17 14.59 3.56 5.23
N ALA A 18 14.45 3.85 6.53
CA ALA A 18 13.53 3.13 7.41
C ALA A 18 12.05 3.45 7.09
N VAL A 19 11.69 4.70 6.80
CA VAL A 19 10.33 5.06 6.33
C VAL A 19 10.00 4.33 5.02
N ILE A 20 10.95 4.23 4.09
CA ILE A 20 10.80 3.44 2.86
C ILE A 20 10.59 1.96 3.17
N ASP A 21 11.30 1.39 4.13
CA ASP A 21 11.12 -0.01 4.53
C ASP A 21 9.74 -0.26 5.17
N ILE A 22 9.20 0.72 5.89
CA ILE A 22 7.83 0.69 6.41
C ILE A 22 6.81 0.71 5.27
N THR A 23 6.95 1.60 4.29
CA THR A 23 6.00 1.68 3.17
C THR A 23 5.96 0.39 2.36
N ARG A 24 7.13 -0.23 2.14
CA ARG A 24 7.24 -1.56 1.50
C ARG A 24 6.57 -2.67 2.30
N THR A 25 6.64 -2.57 3.63
CA THR A 25 5.98 -3.51 4.52
C THR A 25 4.46 -3.42 4.39
N ILE A 26 3.93 -2.21 4.28
CA ILE A 26 2.50 -1.95 4.02
C ILE A 26 2.10 -2.45 2.64
N ASP A 27 2.86 -2.16 1.59
CA ASP A 27 2.58 -2.62 0.22
C ASP A 27 2.47 -4.16 0.17
N ARG A 28 3.41 -4.86 0.82
CA ARG A 28 3.38 -6.33 0.93
C ARG A 28 2.20 -6.84 1.76
N ASN A 29 1.78 -6.09 2.77
CA ASN A 29 0.67 -6.48 3.62
C ASN A 29 -0.66 -6.36 2.89
N SER A 30 -0.80 -5.27 2.12
CA SER A 30 -1.90 -5.10 1.19
C SER A 30 -1.93 -6.20 0.12
N ASP A 31 -0.78 -6.59 -0.44
CA ASP A 31 -0.69 -7.67 -1.44
C ASP A 31 -1.03 -9.05 -0.86
N ASP A 32 -0.50 -9.41 0.32
CA ASP A 32 -0.84 -10.68 0.98
C ASP A 32 -2.31 -10.71 1.41
N GLY A 33 -2.86 -9.57 1.85
CA GLY A 33 -4.29 -9.39 2.14
C GLY A 33 -5.17 -9.55 0.91
N GLY A 34 -4.82 -8.89 -0.19
CA GLY A 34 -5.53 -9.01 -1.46
C GLY A 34 -5.49 -10.44 -2.03
N HIS A 35 -4.35 -11.12 -1.93
CA HIS A 35 -4.25 -12.54 -2.30
C HIS A 35 -5.15 -13.42 -1.44
N ALA A 36 -5.21 -13.17 -0.13
CA ALA A 36 -6.08 -13.90 0.79
C ALA A 36 -7.56 -13.68 0.49
N ASP A 37 -7.96 -12.45 0.20
CA ASP A 37 -9.34 -12.08 -0.14
C ASP A 37 -9.78 -12.73 -1.47
N GLN A 38 -8.83 -12.99 -2.37
CA GLN A 38 -9.00 -13.78 -3.59
C GLN A 38 -9.00 -15.31 -3.35
N ASN A 39 -9.30 -15.75 -2.11
CA ASN A 39 -9.25 -17.14 -1.65
C ASN A 39 -7.88 -17.82 -1.80
N GLY A 40 -6.82 -17.02 -1.94
CA GLY A 40 -5.46 -17.48 -2.07
C GLY A 40 -4.89 -18.03 -0.78
N GLU A 41 -4.15 -19.13 -0.90
CA GLU A 41 -3.43 -19.73 0.22
C GLU A 41 -2.03 -19.14 0.34
N ILE A 42 -1.59 -18.84 1.56
CA ILE A 42 -0.21 -18.45 1.86
C ILE A 42 0.38 -19.46 2.84
N ALA A 43 1.43 -20.16 2.40
CA ALA A 43 2.24 -21.04 3.23
C ALA A 43 3.39 -20.25 3.85
N TYR A 44 3.23 -19.86 5.12
CA TYR A 44 4.25 -19.14 5.87
C TYR A 44 5.32 -20.11 6.39
N VAL A 45 6.56 -19.91 5.95
CA VAL A 45 7.74 -20.68 6.30
C VAL A 45 8.57 -19.87 7.29
N PHE A 46 8.79 -20.37 8.49
CA PHE A 46 9.50 -19.64 9.54
C PHE A 46 10.98 -20.06 9.59
N ASP A 47 11.84 -19.07 9.71
CA ASP A 47 13.25 -19.22 10.07
C ASP A 47 13.39 -19.61 11.56
N THR A 48 14.47 -20.32 11.91
CA THR A 48 14.88 -20.62 13.30
C THR A 48 14.88 -19.35 14.17
N ASN A 49 15.31 -18.20 13.64
CA ASN A 49 15.37 -16.96 14.43
C ASN A 49 14.00 -16.43 14.87
N VAL A 50 12.92 -16.72 14.13
CA VAL A 50 11.55 -16.35 14.50
C VAL A 50 11.12 -17.16 15.73
N ILE A 51 11.44 -18.45 15.72
CA ILE A 51 11.20 -19.33 16.88
C ILE A 51 12.03 -18.87 18.08
N GLN A 52 13.28 -18.46 17.85
CA GLN A 52 14.13 -17.91 18.90
C GLN A 52 13.54 -16.64 19.53
N MET A 53 12.96 -15.72 18.76
CA MET A 53 12.29 -14.53 19.30
C MET A 53 11.07 -14.88 20.15
N PHE A 54 10.35 -15.93 19.77
CA PHE A 54 9.23 -16.45 20.57
C PHE A 54 9.70 -17.08 21.88
N LEU A 55 10.75 -17.90 21.83
CA LEU A 55 11.25 -18.67 22.98
C LEU A 55 12.13 -17.84 23.93
N GLU A 56 12.93 -16.91 23.42
CA GLU A 56 13.93 -16.16 24.17
C GLU A 56 13.72 -14.64 24.03
N PRO A 57 12.57 -14.09 24.47
CA PRO A 57 12.22 -12.71 24.21
C PRO A 57 13.21 -11.70 24.84
N TYR A 58 13.94 -12.08 25.88
CA TYR A 58 15.04 -11.26 26.44
C TYR A 58 16.21 -11.04 25.48
N LYS A 59 16.33 -11.82 24.41
CA LYS A 59 17.28 -11.61 23.32
C LYS A 59 16.72 -10.69 22.23
N ASN A 60 15.44 -10.31 22.29
CA ASN A 60 14.79 -9.42 21.31
C ASN A 60 15.50 -8.08 21.10
N PRO A 61 16.23 -7.47 22.05
CA PRO A 61 17.01 -6.28 21.74
C PRO A 61 18.04 -6.48 20.61
N ARG A 62 18.49 -7.73 20.38
CA ARG A 62 19.36 -8.08 19.23
C ARG A 62 18.59 -8.12 17.91
N PHE A 63 17.31 -8.45 17.95
CA PHE A 63 16.42 -8.59 16.80
C PHE A 63 15.62 -7.31 16.51
N ALA A 64 15.54 -6.40 17.49
CA ALA A 64 14.91 -5.08 17.39
C ALA A 64 15.46 -4.26 16.21
N GLN A 65 16.68 -4.53 15.76
CA GLN A 65 17.30 -3.90 14.59
C GLN A 65 16.56 -4.18 13.26
N VAL A 66 15.72 -5.23 13.21
CA VAL A 66 14.87 -5.56 12.05
C VAL A 66 13.49 -4.91 12.15
N PHE A 67 13.14 -4.43 13.33
CA PHE A 67 12.00 -3.53 13.58
C PHE A 67 12.44 -2.08 13.36
N HIS A 68 11.65 -1.14 13.84
CA HIS A 68 11.84 0.29 13.60
C HIS A 68 12.88 0.92 14.54
N ALA A 69 13.74 0.13 15.20
CA ALA A 69 14.81 0.64 16.06
C ALA A 69 15.75 1.66 15.39
N PRO A 70 16.14 1.51 14.11
CA PRO A 70 16.92 2.54 13.42
C PRO A 70 16.13 3.84 13.18
N LEU A 71 14.80 3.78 13.19
CA LEU A 71 13.92 4.94 13.04
C LEU A 71 13.75 5.66 14.38
N TRP A 72 13.54 4.89 15.46
CA TRP A 72 13.38 5.37 16.83
C TRP A 72 14.70 5.73 17.52
N GLU A 73 15.79 5.99 16.78
CA GLU A 73 17.10 6.39 17.34
C GLU A 73 16.99 7.72 18.14
N GLY A 74 16.51 7.61 19.37
CA GLY A 74 16.85 8.40 20.53
C GLY A 74 17.66 7.54 21.49
N ASP A 75 18.53 8.15 22.30
CA ASP A 75 19.27 7.46 23.37
C ASP A 75 18.36 6.97 24.52
N SER A 76 17.04 6.88 24.30
CA SER A 76 16.06 6.59 25.34
C SER A 76 15.88 5.08 25.50
N GLN A 77 15.86 4.63 26.76
CA GLN A 77 15.52 3.25 27.10
C GLN A 77 14.09 2.89 26.66
N ALA A 78 13.20 3.88 26.56
CA ALA A 78 11.80 3.70 26.19
C ALA A 78 11.65 3.20 24.74
N ASP A 79 12.41 3.76 23.79
CA ASP A 79 12.37 3.35 22.37
C ASP A 79 12.87 1.92 22.16
N THR A 80 13.89 1.52 22.93
CA THR A 80 14.38 0.13 22.94
C THR A 80 13.31 -0.83 23.49
N ASP A 81 12.61 -0.40 24.54
CA ASP A 81 11.55 -1.20 25.15
C ASP A 81 10.34 -1.37 24.20
N VAL A 82 9.97 -0.34 23.42
CA VAL A 82 8.88 -0.41 22.41
C VAL A 82 9.20 -1.45 21.34
N ASN A 83 10.38 -1.40 20.72
CA ASN A 83 10.77 -2.38 19.70
C ASN A 83 10.82 -3.80 20.24
N THR A 84 11.30 -3.97 21.48
CA THR A 84 11.40 -5.29 22.11
C THR A 84 10.01 -5.88 22.38
N GLN A 85 9.06 -5.03 22.78
CA GLN A 85 7.65 -5.40 22.95
C GLN A 85 6.97 -5.70 21.62
N ALA A 86 7.19 -4.87 20.58
CA ALA A 86 6.68 -5.10 19.23
C ALA A 86 7.19 -6.43 18.67
N CYS A 87 8.47 -6.75 18.90
CA CYS A 87 9.07 -8.03 18.52
C CYS A 87 8.42 -9.23 19.24
N LEU A 88 8.18 -9.12 20.55
CA LEU A 88 7.49 -10.16 21.32
C LEU A 88 6.06 -10.38 20.79
N LEU A 89 5.31 -9.31 20.53
CA LEU A 89 3.94 -9.42 20.03
C LEU A 89 3.87 -9.93 18.59
N ALA A 90 4.79 -9.51 17.71
CA ALA A 90 4.87 -10.01 16.35
C ALA A 90 5.16 -11.52 16.34
N ALA A 91 6.09 -11.99 17.18
CA ALA A 91 6.39 -13.40 17.32
C ALA A 91 5.17 -14.18 17.86
N GLU A 92 4.42 -13.64 18.81
CA GLU A 92 3.17 -14.26 19.29
C GLU A 92 2.11 -14.32 18.19
N TYR A 93 1.93 -13.23 17.43
CA TYR A 93 0.94 -13.13 16.38
C TYR A 93 1.17 -14.16 15.26
N LEU A 94 2.42 -14.47 14.92
CA LEU A 94 2.77 -15.52 13.95
C LEU A 94 2.22 -16.92 14.33
N PHE A 95 2.06 -17.22 15.62
CA PHE A 95 1.49 -18.48 16.11
C PHE A 95 -0.02 -18.43 16.39
N SER A 96 -0.66 -17.27 16.23
CA SER A 96 -2.11 -17.10 16.44
C SER A 96 -2.94 -17.98 15.50
N GLY A 97 -2.43 -18.24 14.29
CA GLY A 97 -3.15 -18.92 13.22
C GLY A 97 -4.11 -18.02 12.44
N ALA A 98 -3.94 -16.70 12.55
CA ALA A 98 -4.79 -15.69 11.92
C ALA A 98 -4.06 -14.87 10.83
N LEU A 99 -3.00 -15.42 10.22
CA LEU A 99 -2.27 -14.73 9.17
C LEU A 99 -3.09 -14.70 7.85
N PRO A 100 -2.95 -13.65 7.02
CA PRO A 100 -3.62 -13.57 5.72
C PRO A 100 -3.38 -14.83 4.85
N GLY A 101 -4.44 -15.41 4.30
CA GLY A 101 -4.34 -16.59 3.42
C GLY A 101 -3.87 -17.89 4.11
N GLN A 102 -3.62 -17.87 5.42
CA GLN A 102 -3.16 -19.04 6.15
C GLN A 102 -4.27 -20.07 6.31
N ARG A 103 -4.07 -21.30 5.81
CA ARG A 103 -5.05 -22.37 5.96
C ARG A 103 -4.85 -23.16 7.24
N GLN A 104 -5.95 -23.34 7.99
CA GLN A 104 -5.99 -24.14 9.23
C GLN A 104 -4.98 -23.69 10.30
N GLY A 105 -4.52 -22.43 10.24
CA GLY A 105 -3.47 -21.90 11.13
C GLY A 105 -2.12 -22.61 11.02
N ARG A 106 -1.87 -23.36 9.93
CA ARG A 106 -0.63 -24.11 9.74
C ARG A 106 0.53 -23.19 9.43
N TRP A 107 1.70 -23.56 9.93
CA TRP A 107 2.96 -22.88 9.65
C TRP A 107 4.03 -23.92 9.32
N TYR A 108 5.01 -23.51 8.53
CA TYR A 108 5.97 -24.41 7.93
C TYR A 108 7.40 -24.06 8.37
N MET A 109 8.31 -25.02 8.35
CA MET A 109 9.75 -24.79 8.36
C MET A 109 10.40 -25.78 7.40
N THR A 110 11.64 -25.49 6.99
CA THR A 110 12.46 -26.52 6.37
C THR A 110 12.92 -27.52 7.42
N ARG A 111 13.27 -28.73 6.97
CA ARG A 111 13.82 -29.75 7.87
C ARG A 111 15.08 -29.28 8.58
N ALA A 112 15.97 -28.57 7.89
CA ALA A 112 17.20 -28.06 8.48
C ALA A 112 16.92 -27.05 9.60
N HIS A 113 16.04 -26.07 9.38
CA HIS A 113 15.64 -25.11 10.41
C HIS A 113 14.89 -25.78 11.58
N HIS A 114 14.11 -26.83 11.32
CA HIS A 114 13.48 -27.61 12.38
C HIS A 114 14.51 -28.35 13.26
N GLU A 115 15.53 -28.96 12.65
CA GLU A 115 16.62 -29.62 13.37
C GLU A 115 17.42 -28.63 14.22
N GLU A 116 17.71 -27.43 13.71
CA GLU A 116 18.32 -26.33 14.48
C GLU A 116 17.44 -25.91 15.66
N THR A 117 16.14 -25.78 15.43
CA THR A 117 15.16 -25.40 16.47
C THR A 117 15.10 -26.46 17.57
N GLU A 118 15.06 -27.74 17.23
CA GLU A 118 15.07 -28.83 18.21
C GLU A 118 16.38 -28.86 19.01
N HIS A 119 17.52 -28.56 18.38
CA HIS A 119 18.79 -28.41 19.08
C HIS A 119 18.75 -27.25 20.08
N GLN A 120 18.22 -26.09 19.66
CA GLN A 120 18.06 -24.92 20.52
C GLN A 120 17.13 -25.21 21.69
N ILE A 121 16.00 -25.89 21.47
CA ILE A 121 15.09 -26.31 22.55
C ILE A 121 15.80 -27.27 23.50
N GLY A 122 16.59 -28.22 23.00
CA GLY A 122 17.42 -29.10 23.82
C GLY A 122 18.37 -28.33 24.74
N TYR A 123 19.04 -27.29 24.22
CA TYR A 123 19.86 -26.38 24.99
C TYR A 123 19.05 -25.62 26.05
N MET A 124 17.88 -25.08 25.68
CA MET A 124 17.01 -24.34 26.61
C MET A 124 16.47 -25.23 27.74
N VAL A 125 16.14 -26.50 27.46
CA VAL A 125 15.72 -27.46 28.48
C VAL A 125 16.87 -27.77 29.45
N ALA A 126 18.09 -27.94 28.94
CA ALA A 126 19.26 -28.14 29.79
C ALA A 126 19.55 -26.91 30.66
N TRP A 127 19.48 -25.72 30.07
CA TRP A 127 19.64 -24.44 30.76
C TRP A 127 18.53 -24.20 31.81
N GLY A 128 17.28 -24.55 31.52
CA GLY A 128 16.18 -24.48 32.49
C GLY A 128 16.39 -25.39 33.70
N LYS A 129 16.99 -26.57 33.51
CA LYS A 129 17.40 -27.45 34.62
C LYS A 129 18.50 -26.82 35.48
N ASP A 130 19.47 -26.15 34.86
CA ASP A 130 20.52 -25.42 35.59
C ASP A 130 19.92 -24.26 36.40
N ILE A 131 19.05 -23.45 35.79
CA ILE A 131 18.31 -22.38 36.47
C ILE A 131 17.51 -22.93 37.66
N ALA A 132 16.78 -24.03 37.49
CA ALA A 132 16.02 -24.64 38.57
C ALA A 132 16.92 -25.11 39.72
N GLN A 133 18.14 -25.57 39.44
CA GLN A 133 19.12 -25.89 40.48
C GLN A 133 19.66 -24.63 41.17
N ARG A 134 19.95 -23.56 40.40
CA ARG A 134 20.41 -22.28 40.95
C ARG A 134 19.36 -21.64 41.84
N LEU A 135 18.09 -21.61 41.43
CA LEU A 135 16.98 -21.11 42.24
C LEU A 135 16.84 -21.82 43.61
N ARG A 136 17.30 -23.07 43.72
CA ARG A 136 17.30 -23.83 44.98
C ARG A 136 18.53 -23.57 45.85
N LYS A 137 19.67 -23.24 45.24
CA LYS A 137 20.99 -23.17 45.90
C LYS A 137 21.46 -21.74 46.17
N ASP A 138 21.01 -20.79 45.38
CA ASP A 138 21.43 -19.39 45.39
C ASP A 138 20.23 -18.52 45.79
N GLU A 139 20.26 -18.06 47.05
CA GLU A 139 19.18 -17.28 47.66
C GLU A 139 19.00 -15.92 46.98
N ASP A 140 20.09 -15.29 46.52
CA ASP A 140 20.04 -13.99 45.85
C ASP A 140 19.46 -14.11 44.44
N PHE A 141 19.81 -15.20 43.73
CA PHE A 141 19.20 -15.53 42.45
C PHE A 141 17.70 -15.84 42.59
N GLY A 142 17.31 -16.58 43.63
CA GLY A 142 15.90 -16.83 43.97
C GLY A 142 15.13 -15.55 44.29
N LYS A 143 15.72 -14.62 45.06
CA LYS A 143 15.14 -13.29 45.34
C LYS A 143 14.94 -12.48 44.07
N PHE A 144 15.88 -12.51 43.13
CA PHE A 144 15.76 -11.80 41.85
C PHE A 144 14.58 -12.33 41.01
N ALA A 145 14.45 -13.65 40.84
CA ALA A 145 13.33 -14.24 40.10
C ALA A 145 11.97 -13.95 40.77
N LEU A 146 11.92 -14.05 42.10
CA LEU A 146 10.71 -13.72 42.86
C LEU A 146 10.35 -12.23 42.73
N LYS A 147 11.35 -11.34 42.68
CA LYS A 147 11.13 -9.90 42.47
C LYS A 147 10.44 -9.64 41.13
N ARG A 148 10.90 -10.26 40.04
CA ARG A 148 10.26 -10.13 38.72
C ARG A 148 8.82 -10.62 38.71
N LEU A 149 8.58 -11.78 39.32
CA LEU A 149 7.23 -12.33 39.44
C LEU A 149 6.30 -11.42 40.27
N LYS A 150 6.84 -10.79 41.33
CA LYS A 150 6.11 -9.79 42.12
C LYS A 150 5.82 -8.52 41.32
N GLU A 151 6.77 -8.02 40.53
CA GLU A 151 6.55 -6.86 39.65
C GLU A 151 5.44 -7.12 38.64
N LEU A 152 5.45 -8.29 37.99
CA LEU A 152 4.40 -8.69 37.04
C LEU A 152 3.04 -8.81 37.74
N ASN A 153 2.98 -9.50 38.89
CA ASN A 153 1.74 -9.62 39.65
C ASN A 153 1.21 -8.25 40.11
N ALA A 154 2.09 -7.37 40.59
CA ALA A 154 1.71 -6.03 41.03
C ALA A 154 1.12 -5.20 39.89
N ALA A 155 1.72 -5.24 38.70
CA ALA A 155 1.18 -4.57 37.52
C ALA A 155 -0.21 -5.11 37.14
N LEU A 156 -0.39 -6.44 37.16
CA LEU A 156 -1.66 -7.07 36.80
C LEU A 156 -2.77 -6.89 37.85
N SER A 157 -2.41 -6.67 39.12
CA SER A 157 -3.37 -6.55 40.23
C SER A 157 -3.91 -5.15 40.48
N LEU A 158 -3.42 -4.12 39.78
CA LEU A 158 -3.90 -2.74 39.96
C LEU A 158 -5.37 -2.62 39.55
N ASP A 159 -6.17 -1.95 40.39
CA ASP A 159 -7.58 -1.66 40.11
C ASP A 159 -7.74 -0.24 39.54
N PRO A 160 -8.11 -0.08 38.26
CA PRO A 160 -8.28 1.24 37.64
C PRO A 160 -9.42 2.07 38.24
N HIS A 161 -10.36 1.45 38.95
CA HIS A 161 -11.46 2.15 39.61
C HIS A 161 -11.07 2.76 40.97
N ALA A 162 -10.09 2.15 41.65
CA ALA A 162 -9.65 2.57 42.98
C ALA A 162 -8.36 3.40 42.95
N GLU A 163 -7.53 3.24 41.92
CA GLU A 163 -6.15 3.72 41.94
C GLU A 163 -5.80 4.47 40.64
N ARG A 164 -5.54 5.79 40.71
CA ARG A 164 -5.03 6.57 39.55
C ARG A 164 -3.51 6.71 39.54
N GLU A 165 -2.96 7.06 40.69
CA GLU A 165 -1.52 7.34 40.88
C GLU A 165 -0.59 6.19 40.45
N PRO A 166 -0.89 4.90 40.73
CA PRO A 166 -0.04 3.81 40.27
C PRO A 166 0.03 3.69 38.75
N PHE A 167 -1.06 3.96 38.02
CA PHE A 167 -1.06 3.94 36.56
C PHE A 167 -0.31 5.12 35.96
N LEU A 168 -0.36 6.30 36.58
CA LEU A 168 0.47 7.45 36.17
C LEU A 168 1.96 7.12 36.28
N LYS A 169 2.38 6.44 37.36
CA LYS A 169 3.75 5.97 37.53
C LYS A 169 4.15 4.89 36.53
N LEU A 170 3.21 4.02 36.13
CA LEU A 170 3.47 3.04 35.08
C LEU A 170 3.63 3.73 33.71
N ALA A 171 2.72 4.65 33.37
CA ALA A 171 2.79 5.42 32.13
C ALA A 171 4.09 6.25 32.05
N GLU A 172 4.51 6.88 33.15
CA GLU A 172 5.79 7.62 33.22
C GLU A 172 6.98 6.69 32.96
N ARG A 173 7.01 5.49 33.57
CA ARG A 173 8.06 4.49 33.29
C ARG A 173 8.06 3.99 31.85
N GLN A 174 6.91 4.01 31.19
CA GLN A 174 6.75 3.66 29.78
C GLN A 174 7.15 4.81 28.85
N GLY A 175 7.68 5.92 29.39
CA GLY A 175 8.20 7.03 28.60
C GLY A 175 7.14 8.00 28.10
N TRP A 176 5.92 7.99 28.67
CA TRP A 176 4.90 8.94 28.28
C TRP A 176 5.35 10.39 28.53
N VAL A 177 5.13 11.25 27.54
CA VAL A 177 5.43 12.68 27.66
C VAL A 177 4.57 13.37 28.73
N PRO A 178 5.07 14.42 29.41
CA PRO A 178 4.36 15.10 30.50
C PRO A 178 2.94 15.56 30.13
N GLU A 179 2.73 16.01 28.89
CA GLU A 179 1.43 16.46 28.38
C GLU A 179 0.44 15.30 28.27
N ALA A 180 0.89 14.12 27.82
CA ALA A 180 0.08 12.92 27.74
C ALA A 180 -0.27 12.38 29.13
N LEU A 181 0.68 12.44 30.07
CA LEU A 181 0.46 12.09 31.47
C LEU A 181 -0.55 13.02 32.13
N ALA A 182 -0.43 14.33 31.91
CA ALA A 182 -1.38 15.31 32.44
C ALA A 182 -2.79 15.10 31.87
N GLY A 183 -2.90 14.87 30.55
CA GLY A 183 -4.17 14.54 29.91
C GLY A 183 -4.81 13.29 30.49
N PHE A 184 -4.02 12.23 30.71
CA PHE A 184 -4.49 10.98 31.29
C PHE A 184 -4.86 11.11 32.78
N ALA A 185 -4.11 11.89 33.57
CA ALA A 185 -4.42 12.16 34.97
C ALA A 185 -5.79 12.85 35.14
N HIS A 186 -6.14 13.74 34.20
CA HIS A 186 -7.39 14.50 34.19
C HIS A 186 -8.52 13.86 33.37
N ALA A 187 -8.29 12.69 32.77
CA ALA A 187 -9.30 12.00 31.96
C ALA A 187 -10.55 11.63 32.80
N PRO A 188 -11.75 11.67 32.20
CA PRO A 188 -12.96 11.10 32.78
C PRO A 188 -12.74 9.67 33.24
N GLN A 189 -13.42 9.23 34.31
CA GLN A 189 -13.15 7.91 34.92
C GLN A 189 -13.28 6.75 33.94
N GLN A 190 -14.22 6.83 32.99
CA GLN A 190 -14.36 5.81 31.95
C GLN A 190 -13.12 5.77 31.05
N GLU A 191 -12.73 6.90 30.46
CA GLU A 191 -11.55 7.01 29.59
C GLU A 191 -10.26 6.60 30.32
N PHE A 192 -10.12 6.97 31.59
CA PHE A 192 -9.01 6.55 32.44
C PHE A 192 -8.97 5.02 32.58
N THR A 193 -10.12 4.41 32.91
CA THR A 193 -10.25 2.95 33.09
C THR A 193 -9.90 2.21 31.81
N ASP A 194 -10.37 2.72 30.67
CA ASP A 194 -10.14 2.15 29.35
C ASP A 194 -8.64 2.11 29.02
N ARG A 195 -7.93 3.23 29.17
CA ARG A 195 -6.49 3.31 28.91
C ARG A 195 -5.64 2.58 29.96
N ALA A 196 -6.11 2.50 31.21
CA ALA A 196 -5.42 1.78 32.27
C ALA A 196 -5.26 0.27 31.99
N ILE A 197 -6.17 -0.34 31.21
CA ILE A 197 -6.04 -1.73 30.76
C ILE A 197 -4.88 -1.87 29.77
N GLY A 198 -4.78 -0.93 28.82
CA GLY A 198 -3.70 -0.86 27.85
C GLY A 198 -2.33 -0.70 28.52
N ILE A 199 -2.21 0.21 29.48
CA ILE A 199 -0.98 0.44 30.26
C ILE A 199 -0.53 -0.84 31.00
N ARG A 200 -1.47 -1.58 31.58
CA ARG A 200 -1.18 -2.88 32.24
C ARG A 200 -0.66 -3.92 31.25
N SER A 201 -1.32 -4.04 30.10
CA SER A 201 -0.89 -4.93 29.02
C SER A 201 0.54 -4.62 28.57
N ARG A 202 0.83 -3.33 28.33
CA ARG A 202 2.15 -2.85 27.91
C ARG A 202 3.22 -3.11 28.98
N GLU A 203 2.92 -2.87 30.26
CA GLU A 203 3.85 -3.17 31.35
C GLU A 203 4.12 -4.68 31.48
N ALA A 204 3.08 -5.51 31.36
CA ALA A 204 3.24 -6.96 31.37
C ALA A 204 4.11 -7.42 30.18
N CYS A 205 3.86 -6.87 28.98
CA CYS A 205 4.67 -7.13 27.79
C CYS A 205 6.15 -6.76 28.01
N ARG A 206 6.42 -5.57 28.56
CA ARG A 206 7.76 -5.09 28.91
C ARG A 206 8.47 -6.04 29.88
N LEU A 207 7.77 -6.49 30.92
CA LEU A 207 8.32 -7.42 31.92
C LEU A 207 8.62 -8.80 31.34
N LEU A 208 7.71 -9.35 30.52
CA LEU A 208 7.91 -10.62 29.81
C LEU A 208 9.08 -10.54 28.82
N ALA A 209 9.18 -9.44 28.09
CA ALA A 209 10.26 -9.18 27.15
C ALA A 209 11.64 -9.10 27.83
N GLN A 210 11.71 -8.77 29.12
CA GLN A 210 12.95 -8.68 29.89
C GLN A 210 13.21 -9.91 30.77
N ASP A 211 12.25 -10.84 30.85
CA ASP A 211 12.37 -12.04 31.67
C ASP A 211 13.21 -13.10 30.94
N TRP A 212 14.40 -13.33 31.49
CA TRP A 212 15.34 -14.34 31.00
C TRP A 212 15.34 -15.59 31.88
N ILE A 213 14.38 -15.77 32.78
CA ILE A 213 14.33 -16.91 33.73
C ILE A 213 13.07 -17.74 33.52
N LEU A 214 11.89 -17.17 33.80
CA LEU A 214 10.64 -17.93 33.82
C LEU A 214 10.05 -18.01 32.43
N GLU A 215 9.97 -16.86 31.76
CA GLU A 215 9.37 -16.74 30.44
C GLU A 215 9.94 -17.76 29.43
N PRO A 216 11.26 -17.90 29.21
CA PRO A 216 11.75 -18.86 28.22
C PRO A 216 11.39 -20.32 28.53
N SER A 217 11.29 -20.66 29.82
CA SER A 217 10.88 -22.01 30.25
C SER A 217 9.40 -22.26 29.93
N ASP A 218 8.53 -21.29 30.23
CA ASP A 218 7.11 -21.35 29.93
C ASP A 218 6.85 -21.41 28.41
N GLN A 219 7.61 -20.65 27.63
CA GLN A 219 7.47 -20.63 26.16
C GLN A 219 7.92 -21.94 25.51
N VAL A 220 8.94 -22.63 26.02
CA VAL A 220 9.31 -23.98 25.54
C VAL A 220 8.15 -24.97 25.74
N VAL A 221 7.48 -24.92 26.90
CA VAL A 221 6.31 -25.76 27.18
C VAL A 221 5.15 -25.41 26.23
N ARG A 222 4.89 -24.12 26.00
CA ARG A 222 3.86 -23.64 25.05
C ARG A 222 4.17 -24.07 23.62
N TYR A 223 5.41 -23.92 23.16
CA TYR A 223 5.84 -24.33 21.82
C TYR A 223 5.59 -25.82 21.58
N ARG A 224 5.90 -26.67 22.57
CA ARG A 224 5.67 -28.12 22.51
C ARG A 224 4.20 -28.54 22.67
N SER A 225 3.30 -27.61 22.97
CA SER A 225 1.88 -27.92 23.14
C SER A 225 1.21 -28.24 21.81
N ALA A 226 0.12 -29.01 21.85
CA ALA A 226 -0.68 -29.32 20.66
C ALA A 226 -1.23 -28.06 19.96
N ARG A 227 -1.33 -26.92 20.67
CA ARG A 227 -1.79 -25.64 20.12
C ARG A 227 -0.79 -25.06 19.10
N ILE A 228 0.52 -25.21 19.33
CA ILE A 228 1.58 -24.67 18.48
C ILE A 228 2.19 -25.78 17.63
N ALA A 229 2.79 -26.79 18.26
CA ALA A 229 3.43 -27.92 17.56
C ALA A 229 2.44 -28.75 16.73
N GLY A 230 1.16 -28.82 17.11
CA GLY A 230 0.14 -29.54 16.33
C GLY A 230 -0.19 -28.87 14.98
N LYS A 231 0.24 -27.62 14.77
CA LYS A 231 0.04 -26.86 13.53
C LYS A 231 1.29 -26.81 12.63
N TYR A 232 2.42 -27.32 13.14
CA TYR A 232 3.69 -27.38 12.41
C TYR A 232 3.64 -28.40 11.26
N MET A 233 4.25 -28.05 10.12
CA MET A 233 4.50 -28.98 9.01
C MET A 233 5.86 -28.72 8.35
N ASP A 234 6.56 -29.80 7.96
CA ASP A 234 7.75 -29.67 7.10
C ASP A 234 7.34 -29.11 5.72
N LEU A 235 8.08 -28.12 5.21
CA LEU A 235 7.83 -27.53 3.88
C LEU A 235 7.99 -28.56 2.77
N GLU A 236 8.97 -29.46 2.90
CA GLU A 236 9.26 -30.55 1.97
C GLU A 236 8.05 -31.51 1.84
N ARG A 237 7.24 -31.67 2.89
CA ARG A 237 6.00 -32.47 2.82
C ARG A 237 4.89 -31.77 2.04
N LEU A 238 4.86 -30.44 2.09
CA LEU A 238 3.91 -29.64 1.33
C LEU A 238 4.24 -29.71 -0.17
N LEU A 239 5.51 -29.53 -0.51
CA LEU A 239 5.95 -29.41 -1.91
C LEU A 239 6.30 -30.74 -2.57
N LYS A 240 6.75 -31.74 -1.80
CA LYS A 240 7.14 -33.07 -2.28
C LYS A 240 8.13 -33.05 -3.46
N PRO A 241 9.28 -32.35 -3.33
CA PRO A 241 10.31 -32.32 -4.38
C PRO A 241 10.82 -33.74 -4.69
N THR A 242 10.98 -34.02 -5.98
CA THR A 242 11.63 -35.24 -6.50
C THR A 242 13.16 -35.11 -6.43
N GLU A 243 13.88 -36.20 -6.72
CA GLU A 243 15.35 -36.18 -6.75
C GLU A 243 15.90 -35.20 -7.81
N LEU A 244 15.23 -35.05 -8.96
CA LEU A 244 15.60 -34.08 -10.00
C LEU A 244 15.37 -32.65 -9.52
N ASP A 245 14.28 -32.39 -8.81
CA ASP A 245 14.00 -31.07 -8.24
C ASP A 245 15.07 -30.69 -7.21
N TRP A 246 15.58 -31.65 -6.44
CA TRP A 246 16.68 -31.41 -5.50
C TRP A 246 17.99 -31.02 -6.18
N GLU A 247 18.22 -31.41 -7.43
CA GLU A 247 19.38 -30.92 -8.19
C GLU A 247 19.21 -29.43 -8.51
N GLU A 248 18.04 -29.02 -9.01
CA GLU A 248 17.71 -27.60 -9.27
C GLU A 248 17.77 -26.76 -7.98
N ILE A 249 17.21 -27.27 -6.88
CA ILE A 249 17.22 -26.59 -5.57
C ILE A 249 18.67 -26.38 -5.08
N ARG A 250 19.58 -27.34 -5.31
CA ARG A 250 20.99 -27.18 -4.93
C ARG A 250 21.70 -26.13 -5.78
N GLU A 251 21.44 -26.09 -7.08
CA GLU A 251 21.96 -25.04 -7.95
C GLU A 251 21.47 -23.65 -7.52
N GLU A 252 20.19 -23.56 -7.17
CA GLU A 252 19.55 -22.36 -6.64
C GLU A 252 20.11 -21.95 -5.26
N SER A 253 20.48 -22.92 -4.41
CA SER A 253 21.14 -22.70 -3.12
C SER A 253 22.53 -22.07 -3.29
N GLU A 254 23.30 -22.48 -4.29
CA GLU A 254 24.59 -21.86 -4.62
C GLU A 254 24.44 -20.41 -5.10
N ILE A 255 23.35 -20.09 -5.80
CA ILE A 255 23.02 -18.70 -6.17
C ILE A 255 22.75 -17.87 -4.90
N TRP A 256 21.93 -18.39 -3.98
CA TRP A 256 21.66 -17.73 -2.69
C TRP A 256 22.92 -17.54 -1.85
N ARG A 257 23.81 -18.52 -1.83
CA ARG A 257 25.11 -18.44 -1.14
C ARG A 257 25.93 -17.25 -1.65
N ARG A 258 25.93 -16.99 -2.96
CA ARG A 258 26.62 -15.82 -3.56
C ARG A 258 26.01 -14.51 -3.08
N TYR A 259 24.69 -14.37 -3.13
CA TYR A 259 24.00 -13.15 -2.67
C TYR A 259 24.24 -12.89 -1.18
N ILE A 260 24.10 -13.90 -0.33
CA ILE A 260 24.34 -13.76 1.11
C ILE A 260 25.81 -13.39 1.36
N SER A 261 26.76 -14.03 0.66
CA SER A 261 28.18 -13.72 0.79
C SER A 261 28.51 -12.27 0.41
N LEU A 262 27.88 -11.74 -0.66
CA LEU A 262 28.02 -10.34 -1.06
C LEU A 262 27.52 -9.38 0.04
N ILE A 263 26.40 -9.70 0.69
CA ILE A 263 25.88 -8.89 1.80
C ILE A 263 26.78 -8.96 3.03
N VAL A 264 27.28 -10.15 3.37
CA VAL A 264 28.16 -10.35 4.54
C VAL A 264 29.50 -9.63 4.36
N GLN A 265 30.09 -9.65 3.16
CA GLN A 265 31.35 -8.93 2.88
C GLN A 265 31.22 -7.41 3.10
N GLY A 266 30.02 -6.85 2.91
CA GLY A 266 29.74 -5.44 3.15
C GLY A 266 29.47 -5.08 4.62
N ARG A 267 29.33 -6.05 5.53
CA ARG A 267 28.95 -5.84 6.94
C ARG A 267 30.04 -6.29 7.91
N GLN A 268 30.21 -5.55 9.01
CA GLN A 268 30.99 -6.00 10.17
C GLN A 268 30.18 -6.93 11.07
N SER A 269 29.43 -7.89 10.50
CA SER A 269 28.71 -8.89 11.30
C SER A 269 29.60 -10.10 11.58
N LYS A 270 29.31 -10.82 12.67
CA LYS A 270 29.98 -12.11 12.92
C LYS A 270 29.59 -13.08 11.80
N PRO A 271 30.56 -13.78 11.19
CA PRO A 271 30.25 -14.76 10.17
C PRO A 271 29.37 -15.87 10.76
N LYS A 272 28.33 -16.26 10.01
CA LYS A 272 27.52 -17.44 10.31
C LYS A 272 28.40 -18.70 10.24
N THR A 273 27.99 -19.75 10.95
CA THR A 273 28.60 -21.07 10.73
C THR A 273 28.23 -21.57 9.34
N ASP A 274 29.10 -22.37 8.72
CA ASP A 274 28.83 -22.92 7.38
C ASP A 274 27.53 -23.75 7.35
N ALA A 275 27.21 -24.45 8.45
CA ALA A 275 25.97 -25.21 8.57
C ALA A 275 24.73 -24.31 8.55
N ALA A 276 24.69 -23.24 9.37
CA ALA A 276 23.56 -22.32 9.40
C ALA A 276 23.40 -21.56 8.07
N LEU A 277 24.53 -21.14 7.47
CA LEU A 277 24.52 -20.53 6.14
C LEU A 277 23.94 -21.47 5.08
N THR A 278 24.32 -22.76 5.12
CA THR A 278 23.81 -23.77 4.18
C THR A 278 22.31 -23.98 4.38
N ALA A 279 21.84 -24.10 5.63
CA ALA A 279 20.42 -24.22 5.94
C ALA A 279 19.60 -23.04 5.41
N ASP A 280 20.11 -21.82 5.57
CA ASP A 280 19.45 -20.61 5.05
C ASP A 280 19.42 -20.57 3.52
N CYS A 281 20.51 -20.95 2.85
CA CYS A 281 20.57 -20.99 1.39
C CYS A 281 19.61 -22.05 0.83
N ASP A 282 19.60 -23.25 1.41
CA ASP A 282 18.73 -24.35 1.00
C ASP A 282 17.26 -23.99 1.22
N ALA A 283 16.95 -23.29 2.32
CA ALA A 283 15.59 -22.83 2.59
C ALA A 283 15.10 -21.78 1.59
N LEU A 284 15.91 -20.75 1.32
CA LEU A 284 15.58 -19.75 0.31
C LEU A 284 15.47 -20.36 -1.08
N ALA A 285 16.32 -21.32 -1.42
CA ALA A 285 16.27 -22.06 -2.67
C ALA A 285 14.98 -22.89 -2.79
N LEU A 286 14.62 -23.64 -1.75
CA LEU A 286 13.40 -24.45 -1.72
C LEU A 286 12.14 -23.57 -1.82
N VAL A 287 12.13 -22.40 -1.17
CA VAL A 287 11.02 -21.43 -1.28
C VAL A 287 10.98 -20.79 -2.67
N THR A 288 12.13 -20.47 -3.27
CA THR A 288 12.22 -19.94 -4.63
C THR A 288 11.66 -20.95 -5.64
N TRP A 289 12.16 -22.18 -5.60
CA TRP A 289 11.70 -23.29 -6.42
C TRP A 289 10.21 -23.55 -6.19
N GLY A 290 9.77 -23.64 -4.94
CA GLY A 290 8.38 -23.90 -4.59
C GLY A 290 7.42 -22.84 -5.15
N ASN A 291 7.78 -21.54 -5.10
CA ASN A 291 6.96 -20.49 -5.70
C ASN A 291 6.87 -20.60 -7.23
N ARG A 292 7.94 -21.04 -7.93
CA ARG A 292 7.90 -21.33 -9.37
C ARG A 292 6.97 -22.51 -9.68
N GLN A 293 7.02 -23.56 -8.87
CA GLN A 293 6.15 -24.73 -9.05
C GLN A 293 4.68 -24.45 -8.74
N THR A 294 4.42 -23.47 -7.88
CA THR A 294 3.06 -23.00 -7.57
C THR A 294 2.64 -21.79 -8.41
N GLU A 295 3.44 -21.40 -9.42
CA GLU A 295 3.06 -20.33 -10.34
C GLU A 295 1.81 -20.78 -11.12
N GLY A 296 0.76 -19.94 -11.11
CA GLY A 296 -0.58 -20.30 -11.62
C GLY A 296 -1.47 -21.07 -10.63
N TRP A 297 -0.95 -21.49 -9.47
CA TRP A 297 -1.79 -21.97 -8.37
C TRP A 297 -2.16 -20.77 -7.51
N ASN A 298 -3.39 -20.77 -6.95
CA ASN A 298 -3.80 -19.75 -5.98
C ASN A 298 -3.13 -19.99 -4.60
N ARG A 299 -1.81 -20.19 -4.60
CA ARG A 299 -0.97 -20.50 -3.44
C ARG A 299 0.38 -19.80 -3.58
N ARG A 300 0.82 -19.14 -2.51
CA ARG A 300 2.15 -18.52 -2.38
C ARG A 300 2.91 -19.15 -1.22
N ILE A 301 4.24 -19.14 -1.29
CA ILE A 301 5.12 -19.56 -0.20
C ILE A 301 5.90 -18.35 0.26
N VAL A 302 5.79 -18.01 1.55
CA VAL A 302 6.37 -16.80 2.11
C VAL A 302 7.35 -17.17 3.21
N PHE A 303 8.62 -16.78 3.04
CA PHE A 303 9.65 -17.01 4.03
C PHE A 303 9.72 -15.84 5.02
N VAL A 304 9.54 -16.11 6.31
CA VAL A 304 9.54 -15.11 7.39
C VAL A 304 10.83 -15.23 8.18
N THR A 305 11.56 -14.12 8.29
CA THR A 305 12.85 -14.09 8.99
C THR A 305 13.04 -12.78 9.75
N GLY A 306 13.75 -12.84 10.86
CA GLY A 306 14.34 -11.68 11.52
C GLY A 306 15.82 -11.48 11.23
N ASP A 307 16.35 -12.09 10.15
CA ASP A 307 17.73 -11.89 9.72
C ASP A 307 17.80 -10.85 8.61
N ARG A 308 18.39 -9.69 8.94
CA ARG A 308 18.60 -8.60 8.00
C ARG A 308 19.47 -8.98 6.80
N THR A 309 20.40 -9.91 6.97
CA THR A 309 21.28 -10.41 5.90
C THR A 309 20.47 -11.14 4.84
N LEU A 310 19.54 -12.01 5.25
CA LEU A 310 18.67 -12.74 4.33
C LEU A 310 17.70 -11.80 3.61
N LEU A 311 17.17 -10.80 4.33
CA LEU A 311 16.31 -9.77 3.76
C LEU A 311 17.03 -8.98 2.66
N ASP A 312 18.25 -8.52 2.91
CA ASP A 312 19.01 -7.75 1.92
C ASP A 312 19.53 -8.61 0.77
N ALA A 313 19.84 -9.89 1.01
CA ALA A 313 20.18 -10.81 -0.07
C ALA A 313 18.98 -11.01 -1.01
N ALA A 314 17.77 -11.17 -0.45
CA ALA A 314 16.55 -11.32 -1.23
C ALA A 314 16.21 -10.04 -2.02
N ARG A 315 16.41 -8.86 -1.40
CA ARG A 315 16.29 -7.57 -2.07
C ARG A 315 17.28 -7.43 -3.22
N GLN A 316 18.55 -7.79 -3.01
CA GLN A 316 19.57 -7.70 -4.06
C GLN A 316 19.17 -8.53 -5.27
N ARG A 317 18.74 -9.76 -5.03
CA ARG A 317 18.28 -10.64 -6.09
C ARG A 317 17.08 -10.04 -6.83
N PHE A 318 16.09 -9.52 -6.11
CA PHE A 318 14.92 -8.86 -6.70
C PHE A 318 15.30 -7.61 -7.53
N VAL A 319 16.35 -6.88 -7.14
CA VAL A 319 16.87 -5.73 -7.88
C VAL A 319 17.68 -6.14 -9.11
N GLU A 320 18.18 -7.38 -9.19
CA GLU A 320 18.91 -7.89 -10.35
C GLU A 320 18.01 -8.65 -11.33
N ASP A 321 17.03 -9.44 -10.86
CA ASP A 321 16.20 -10.33 -11.66
C ASP A 321 14.79 -9.77 -11.92
N ILE A 322 14.56 -9.19 -13.11
CA ILE A 322 13.30 -8.48 -13.51
C ILE A 322 12.10 -9.43 -13.61
N GLN A 323 12.34 -10.72 -13.75
CA GLN A 323 11.24 -11.66 -13.95
C GLN A 323 10.54 -12.05 -12.64
N GLN A 324 11.15 -11.77 -11.48
CA GLN A 324 10.46 -11.98 -10.20
C GLN A 324 9.41 -10.89 -9.97
N ARG A 325 8.13 -11.24 -10.16
CA ARG A 325 6.98 -10.34 -9.93
C ARG A 325 6.78 -9.98 -8.44
N PHE A 326 7.35 -10.74 -7.51
CA PHE A 326 7.09 -10.62 -6.07
C PHE A 326 8.29 -11.02 -5.21
N LEU A 327 8.58 -10.27 -4.15
CA LEU A 327 9.55 -10.67 -3.14
C LEU A 327 8.89 -11.62 -2.13
N PHE A 328 9.35 -12.87 -2.05
CA PHE A 328 8.75 -13.88 -1.17
C PHE A 328 9.26 -13.87 0.27
N VAL A 329 10.24 -13.02 0.60
CA VAL A 329 10.77 -12.89 1.96
C VAL A 329 10.07 -11.74 2.70
N ARG A 330 9.62 -12.02 3.93
CA ARG A 330 9.02 -11.06 4.85
C ARG A 330 9.92 -10.86 6.07
N PRO A 331 10.21 -9.60 6.46
CA PRO A 331 10.81 -9.35 7.76
C PRO A 331 9.80 -9.67 8.86
N ILE A 332 10.22 -10.13 10.03
CA ILE A 332 9.29 -10.33 11.15
C ILE A 332 8.55 -9.04 11.56
N SER A 333 9.17 -7.86 11.35
CA SER A 333 8.55 -6.55 11.60
C SER A 333 7.33 -6.28 10.75
N TYR A 334 7.14 -7.02 9.65
CA TYR A 334 5.89 -7.02 8.89
C TYR A 334 4.67 -7.41 9.73
N PHE A 335 4.89 -8.25 10.73
CA PHE A 335 3.86 -8.74 11.64
C PHE A 335 3.77 -7.92 12.93
N ALA A 336 4.42 -6.75 12.96
CA ALA A 336 4.32 -5.84 14.10
C ALA A 336 2.87 -5.38 14.31
N PRO A 337 2.47 -5.16 15.57
CA PRO A 337 1.13 -4.68 15.94
C PRO A 337 0.61 -3.52 15.09
N VAL A 338 1.48 -2.56 14.76
CA VAL A 338 1.13 -1.36 13.98
C VAL A 338 0.71 -1.66 12.53
N PHE A 339 1.24 -2.73 11.92
CA PHE A 339 0.86 -3.18 10.56
C PHE A 339 -0.19 -4.28 10.56
N ASN A 340 -0.50 -4.84 11.73
CA ASN A 340 -1.42 -5.94 11.85
C ASN A 340 -2.47 -5.74 12.95
N PRO A 341 -3.36 -4.73 12.79
CA PRO A 341 -4.43 -4.47 13.75
C PRO A 341 -5.46 -5.61 13.84
N THR A 342 -5.39 -6.63 12.97
CA THR A 342 -6.39 -7.71 12.88
C THR A 342 -6.58 -8.52 14.17
N SER A 343 -5.58 -8.53 15.06
CA SER A 343 -5.63 -9.23 16.36
C SER A 343 -5.91 -8.34 17.56
N ALA A 344 -6.07 -7.02 17.35
CA ALA A 344 -6.54 -6.10 18.37
C ALA A 344 -8.03 -6.36 18.66
N ASN A 345 -8.50 -6.01 19.86
CA ASN A 345 -9.91 -6.14 20.19
C ASN A 345 -10.78 -5.38 19.17
N SER A 346 -11.88 -6.02 18.75
CA SER A 346 -12.66 -5.78 17.52
C SER A 346 -13.26 -4.39 17.27
N GLN A 347 -12.96 -3.37 18.09
CA GLN A 347 -13.45 -2.00 17.91
C GLN A 347 -12.49 -1.10 17.11
N MET A 348 -11.18 -1.39 17.07
CA MET A 348 -10.31 -0.75 16.08
C MET A 348 -10.61 -1.40 14.74
N ALA A 349 -11.44 -0.76 13.91
CA ALA A 349 -11.84 -1.32 12.63
C ALA A 349 -10.58 -1.68 11.83
N ARG A 350 -10.42 -2.99 11.57
CA ARG A 350 -9.29 -3.66 10.93
C ARG A 350 -8.65 -2.88 9.77
N GLU A 351 -9.49 -2.25 8.95
CA GLU A 351 -9.05 -1.52 7.77
C GLU A 351 -8.68 -0.07 8.05
N ALA A 352 -9.28 0.58 9.05
CA ALA A 352 -9.13 2.02 9.26
C ALA A 352 -7.72 2.41 9.73
N ALA A 353 -7.18 1.72 10.74
CA ALA A 353 -5.83 2.02 11.25
C ALA A 353 -4.72 1.73 10.23
N PHE A 354 -4.83 0.61 9.51
CA PHE A 354 -3.87 0.26 8.45
C PHE A 354 -3.93 1.26 7.28
N LYS A 355 -5.14 1.63 6.84
CA LYS A 355 -5.35 2.65 5.79
C LYS A 355 -4.81 4.01 6.20
N ARG A 356 -5.04 4.44 7.44
CA ARG A 356 -4.49 5.69 7.98
C ARG A 356 -2.97 5.69 8.04
N LEU A 357 -2.35 4.60 8.48
CA LEU A 357 -0.90 4.47 8.45
C LEU A 357 -0.36 4.56 7.01
N GLN A 358 -1.04 3.91 6.06
CA GLN A 358 -0.72 4.02 4.64
C GLN A 358 -0.83 5.47 4.14
N GLU A 359 -1.89 6.19 4.51
CA GLU A 359 -2.10 7.60 4.16
C GLU A 359 -0.99 8.51 4.71
N VAL A 360 -0.62 8.35 5.98
CA VAL A 360 0.49 9.08 6.62
C VAL A 360 1.79 8.90 5.83
N LEU A 361 2.11 7.65 5.50
CA LEU A 361 3.38 7.31 4.88
C LEU A 361 3.42 7.62 3.39
N GLU A 362 2.34 7.40 2.65
CA GLU A 362 2.25 7.83 1.25
C GLU A 362 2.32 9.35 1.16
N GLY A 363 1.70 10.06 2.12
CA GLY A 363 1.85 11.50 2.30
C GLY A 363 3.30 11.92 2.47
N ALA A 364 4.07 11.20 3.29
CA ALA A 364 5.50 11.42 3.53
C ALA A 364 6.42 11.00 2.38
N MET A 365 5.95 10.13 1.46
CA MET A 365 6.75 9.56 0.38
C MET A 365 6.47 10.18 -0.99
N VAL A 366 5.49 11.11 -1.10
CA VAL A 366 5.13 11.79 -2.36
C VAL A 366 6.35 12.26 -3.15
N PRO A 367 7.34 12.99 -2.58
CA PRO A 367 8.46 13.54 -3.32
C PRO A 367 9.33 12.46 -3.96
N LEU A 368 9.59 11.36 -3.23
CA LEU A 368 10.32 10.22 -3.78
C LEU A 368 9.53 9.62 -4.93
N ASN A 369 8.23 9.40 -4.73
CA ASN A 369 7.35 8.76 -5.72
C ASN A 369 7.23 9.61 -6.99
N LEU A 370 7.20 10.93 -6.88
CA LEU A 370 7.28 11.85 -8.02
C LEU A 370 8.62 11.73 -8.75
N GLY A 371 9.74 11.65 -8.02
CA GLY A 371 11.06 11.40 -8.60
C GLY A 371 11.14 10.06 -9.34
N LEU A 372 10.44 9.03 -8.84
CA LEU A 372 10.34 7.72 -9.51
C LEU A 372 9.53 7.80 -10.79
N LEU A 373 8.39 8.49 -10.74
CA LEU A 373 7.51 8.74 -11.88
C LEU A 373 8.21 9.53 -12.99
N ALA A 374 9.15 10.42 -12.65
CA ALA A 374 9.88 11.29 -13.58
C ALA A 374 10.98 10.62 -14.42
N GLY A 375 11.16 9.29 -14.41
CA GLY A 375 12.30 8.66 -15.10
C GLY A 375 11.96 7.49 -15.99
N GLU A 376 12.58 7.47 -17.17
CA GLU A 376 12.42 6.47 -18.24
C GLU A 376 13.06 5.10 -17.94
N ASN A 377 13.42 4.83 -16.69
CA ASN A 377 14.27 3.70 -16.37
C ASN A 377 13.53 2.63 -15.57
N GLU A 378 13.55 1.39 -16.06
CA GLU A 378 13.11 0.19 -15.31
C GLU A 378 13.74 0.11 -13.91
N TRP A 379 14.95 0.68 -13.71
CA TRP A 379 15.59 0.77 -12.39
C TRP A 379 14.86 1.67 -11.38
N ARG A 380 14.05 2.65 -11.81
CA ARG A 380 13.28 3.51 -10.89
C ARG A 380 12.06 2.81 -10.27
N ARG A 381 11.48 1.79 -10.92
CA ARG A 381 10.48 0.92 -10.26
C ARG A 381 11.08 0.13 -9.10
N ARG A 382 12.38 -0.15 -9.16
CA ARG A 382 13.18 -0.80 -8.11
C ARG A 382 13.81 0.17 -7.13
N ALA A 383 13.68 1.48 -7.35
CA ALA A 383 14.46 2.46 -6.62
C ALA A 383 14.16 2.49 -5.12
N ARG A 384 12.96 2.11 -4.66
CA ARG A 384 12.73 1.94 -3.20
C ARG A 384 13.60 0.82 -2.62
N ASP A 385 13.68 -0.32 -3.31
CA ASP A 385 14.46 -1.49 -2.92
C ASP A 385 15.97 -1.25 -3.07
N ASP A 386 16.37 -0.65 -4.18
CA ASP A 386 17.75 -0.25 -4.48
C ASP A 386 18.22 0.88 -3.55
N PHE A 387 17.40 1.88 -3.26
CA PHE A 387 17.71 2.92 -2.29
C PHE A 387 17.96 2.32 -0.91
N ALA A 388 17.05 1.46 -0.41
CA ALA A 388 17.23 0.78 0.87
C ALA A 388 18.54 -0.05 0.90
N LEU A 389 18.86 -0.76 -0.19
CA LEU A 389 20.11 -1.51 -0.32
C LEU A 389 21.36 -0.61 -0.34
N ARG A 390 21.31 0.52 -1.05
CA ARG A 390 22.44 1.46 -1.18
C ARG A 390 22.72 2.19 0.14
N VAL A 391 21.68 2.62 0.85
CA VAL A 391 21.79 3.22 2.18
C VAL A 391 22.51 2.28 3.16
N GLU A 392 22.24 0.97 3.07
CA GLU A 392 22.88 -0.04 3.89
C GLU A 392 24.33 -0.37 3.48
N ARG A 393 24.63 -0.41 2.18
CA ARG A 393 25.93 -0.86 1.66
C ARG A 393 27.01 0.21 1.61
N ALA A 394 26.63 1.46 1.36
CA ALA A 394 27.60 2.54 1.13
C ALA A 394 27.28 3.78 1.97
N PRO A 395 27.40 3.71 3.31
CA PRO A 395 27.14 4.85 4.20
C PRO A 395 27.99 6.09 3.85
N GLU A 396 29.14 5.87 3.22
CA GLU A 396 30.11 6.91 2.87
C GLU A 396 29.75 7.64 1.57
N SER A 397 28.83 7.06 0.77
CA SER A 397 28.29 7.64 -0.47
C SER A 397 26.86 8.17 -0.30
N ILE A 398 26.38 8.27 0.94
CA ILE A 398 25.01 8.71 1.27
C ILE A 398 24.65 10.05 0.62
N VAL A 399 25.59 11.01 0.58
CA VAL A 399 25.38 12.31 -0.09
C VAL A 399 25.06 12.12 -1.56
N ALA A 400 25.79 11.24 -2.25
CA ALA A 400 25.57 10.98 -3.67
C ALA A 400 24.25 10.24 -3.90
N ILE A 401 23.94 9.24 -3.06
CA ILE A 401 22.67 8.51 -3.12
C ILE A 401 21.49 9.45 -2.94
N LEU A 402 21.48 10.30 -1.91
CA LEU A 402 20.42 11.29 -1.73
C LEU A 402 20.43 12.34 -2.83
N ALA A 403 21.59 12.80 -3.30
CA ALA A 403 21.69 13.79 -4.37
C ALA A 403 21.19 13.27 -5.73
N ASP A 404 21.17 11.95 -5.95
CA ASP A 404 20.55 11.34 -7.13
C ASP A 404 19.01 11.50 -7.13
N PHE A 405 18.40 11.70 -5.96
CA PHE A 405 16.95 11.92 -5.79
C PHE A 405 16.59 13.36 -5.44
N PHE A 406 17.47 14.06 -4.71
CA PHE A 406 17.29 15.40 -4.16
C PHE A 406 18.59 16.19 -4.32
N PRO A 407 18.79 16.92 -5.43
CA PRO A 407 20.04 17.64 -5.70
C PRO A 407 20.49 18.59 -4.56
N LYS A 408 19.54 19.12 -3.78
CA LYS A 408 19.79 19.99 -2.61
C LYS A 408 20.28 19.25 -1.36
N ALA A 409 20.34 17.92 -1.35
CA ALA A 409 20.89 17.14 -0.23
C ALA A 409 22.39 17.44 0.09
N ARG A 410 23.05 18.25 -0.75
CA ARG A 410 24.40 18.78 -0.51
C ARG A 410 24.41 20.03 0.37
N ASP A 411 23.26 20.67 0.59
CA ASP A 411 23.11 21.87 1.41
C ASP A 411 22.86 21.49 2.89
N PRO A 412 23.75 21.86 3.82
CA PRO A 412 23.60 21.53 5.24
C PRO A 412 22.35 22.13 5.90
N GLU A 413 21.88 23.30 5.48
CA GLU A 413 20.68 23.93 6.05
C GLU A 413 19.43 23.14 5.66
N TRP A 414 19.35 22.78 4.37
CA TRP A 414 18.31 21.90 3.84
C TRP A 414 18.27 20.55 4.57
N VAL A 415 19.43 19.96 4.86
CA VAL A 415 19.51 18.68 5.60
C VAL A 415 18.96 18.83 7.02
N ALA A 416 19.29 19.90 7.72
CA ALA A 416 18.83 20.13 9.09
C ALA A 416 17.31 20.36 9.17
N GLU A 417 16.74 21.13 8.24
CA GLU A 417 15.29 21.37 8.17
C GLU A 417 14.48 20.10 7.87
N ASN A 418 14.97 19.29 6.92
CA ASN A 418 14.34 18.02 6.56
C ASN A 418 14.51 16.96 7.64
N GLU A 419 15.65 16.93 8.35
CA GLU A 419 15.84 16.07 9.51
C GLU A 419 14.85 16.41 10.62
N ALA A 420 14.66 17.70 10.95
CA ALA A 420 13.72 18.11 11.99
C ALA A 420 12.26 17.73 11.64
N SER A 421 11.86 17.90 10.38
CA SER A 421 10.53 17.53 9.91
C SER A 421 10.32 16.01 9.92
N LEU A 422 11.34 15.25 9.53
CA LEU A 422 11.31 13.79 9.63
C LEU A 422 11.29 13.31 11.09
N ASP A 423 12.02 13.97 11.98
CA ASP A 423 12.03 13.67 13.42
C ASP A 423 10.63 13.83 14.02
N ALA A 424 9.86 14.84 13.59
CA ALA A 424 8.47 15.03 14.00
C ALA A 424 7.56 13.88 13.54
N LEU A 425 7.65 13.47 12.27
CA LEU A 425 6.91 12.32 11.75
C LEU A 425 7.27 11.03 12.51
N VAL A 426 8.57 10.81 12.73
CA VAL A 426 9.09 9.65 13.45
C VAL A 426 8.60 9.60 14.89
N ALA A 427 8.56 10.74 15.59
CA ALA A 427 8.01 10.81 16.93
C ALA A 427 6.53 10.38 16.97
N GLU A 428 5.71 10.87 16.04
CA GLU A 428 4.30 10.49 15.98
C GLU A 428 4.12 9.01 15.61
N LEU A 429 4.91 8.45 14.69
CA LEU A 429 4.87 7.02 14.35
C LEU A 429 5.29 6.12 15.53
N SER A 430 6.29 6.53 16.32
CA SER A 430 6.72 5.80 17.53
C SER A 430 5.63 5.80 18.61
N GLU A 431 4.94 6.94 18.78
CA GLU A 431 3.79 7.06 19.68
C GLU A 431 2.61 6.21 19.20
N ILE A 432 2.34 6.16 17.89
CA ILE A 432 1.34 5.25 17.32
C ILE A 432 1.70 3.79 17.63
N GLU A 433 2.94 3.37 17.38
CA GLU A 433 3.38 1.99 17.69
C GLU A 433 3.20 1.70 19.19
N SER A 434 3.59 2.64 20.06
CA SER A 434 3.43 2.53 21.51
C SER A 434 1.98 2.35 21.95
N LEU A 435 1.06 3.14 21.40
CA LEU A 435 -0.38 3.00 21.67
C LEU A 435 -0.96 1.72 21.05
N MET A 436 -0.45 1.31 19.89
CA MET A 436 -0.84 0.04 19.28
C MET A 436 -0.48 -1.12 20.20
N LEU A 437 0.69 -1.14 20.86
CA LEU A 437 1.03 -2.18 21.84
C LEU A 437 -0.01 -2.31 22.99
N GLU A 438 -0.61 -1.20 23.40
CA GLU A 438 -1.67 -1.16 24.42
C GLU A 438 -2.97 -1.84 23.93
N ALA A 439 -3.17 -1.95 22.61
CA ALA A 439 -4.36 -2.49 21.97
C ALA A 439 -4.37 -4.03 21.82
N PHE A 440 -3.30 -4.73 22.21
CA PHE A 440 -3.19 -6.21 22.11
C PHE A 440 -3.09 -6.95 23.46
N PRO A 441 -3.94 -6.65 24.45
CA PRO A 441 -3.95 -7.39 25.73
C PRO A 441 -4.19 -8.89 25.54
N ARG A 442 -4.90 -9.29 24.48
CA ARG A 442 -5.12 -10.71 24.16
C ARG A 442 -3.82 -11.45 23.85
N LEU A 443 -2.95 -10.90 22.99
CA LEU A 443 -1.68 -11.54 22.64
C LEU A 443 -0.75 -11.64 23.86
N VAL A 444 -0.73 -10.61 24.71
CA VAL A 444 0.01 -10.65 25.98
C VAL A 444 -0.56 -11.75 26.90
N ALA A 445 -1.89 -11.83 27.01
CA ALA A 445 -2.55 -12.82 27.86
C ALA A 445 -2.25 -14.27 27.46
N GLU A 446 -2.05 -14.55 26.16
CA GLU A 446 -1.71 -15.91 25.69
C GLU A 446 -0.38 -16.42 26.28
N ARG A 447 0.53 -15.51 26.65
CA ARG A 447 1.84 -15.82 27.25
C ARG A 447 1.77 -16.02 28.76
N LEU A 448 0.67 -15.63 29.39
CA LEU A 448 0.50 -15.72 30.83
C LEU A 448 -0.09 -17.07 31.25
N ASN A 449 0.10 -17.43 32.52
CA ASN A 449 -0.56 -18.62 33.07
C ASN A 449 -2.08 -18.41 33.17
N LYS A 450 -2.86 -19.51 33.27
CA LYS A 450 -4.34 -19.48 33.22
C LYS A 450 -5.00 -18.56 34.27
N GLU A 451 -4.37 -18.35 35.41
CA GLU A 451 -4.89 -17.48 36.46
C GLU A 451 -4.74 -16.00 36.06
N ARG A 452 -3.56 -15.61 35.58
CA ARG A 452 -3.25 -14.26 35.09
C ARG A 452 -3.90 -13.94 33.74
N GLU A 453 -4.07 -14.96 32.89
CA GLU A 453 -4.79 -14.88 31.63
C GLU A 453 -6.23 -14.40 31.87
N ARG A 454 -6.93 -14.94 32.89
CA ARG A 454 -8.29 -14.50 33.23
C ARG A 454 -8.37 -13.03 33.62
N PHE A 455 -7.41 -12.54 34.41
CA PHE A 455 -7.38 -11.14 34.83
C PHE A 455 -7.25 -10.16 33.66
N LEU A 456 -6.39 -10.47 32.67
CA LEU A 456 -6.30 -9.64 31.46
C LEU A 456 -7.47 -9.88 30.51
N ALA A 457 -7.95 -11.12 30.36
CA ALA A 457 -9.06 -11.46 29.47
C ALA A 457 -10.41 -10.88 29.92
N GLU A 458 -10.66 -10.70 31.22
CA GLU A 458 -11.86 -10.06 31.74
C GLU A 458 -11.85 -8.53 31.51
N ALA A 459 -10.67 -7.92 31.45
CA ALA A 459 -10.49 -6.49 31.21
C ALA A 459 -10.66 -6.08 29.73
N VAL A 460 -10.44 -7.02 28.81
CA VAL A 460 -10.44 -6.85 27.33
C VAL A 460 -11.77 -6.33 26.76
N GLY A 461 -12.89 -6.45 27.48
CA GLY A 461 -14.22 -6.05 27.01
C GLY A 461 -14.62 -4.57 27.19
N ALA A 462 -13.88 -3.78 27.98
CA ALA A 462 -14.34 -2.46 28.44
C ALA A 462 -13.54 -1.25 27.88
N GLY A 463 -12.34 -1.43 27.33
CA GLY A 463 -11.35 -0.34 27.19
C GLY A 463 -10.99 0.16 25.79
N THR A 464 -11.80 -0.10 24.76
CA THR A 464 -11.34 0.02 23.37
C THR A 464 -11.60 1.36 22.70
N GLN A 465 -12.61 2.13 23.10
CA GLN A 465 -12.97 3.37 22.39
C GLN A 465 -12.02 4.54 22.70
N ALA A 466 -11.63 4.73 23.97
CA ALA A 466 -10.69 5.78 24.35
C ALA A 466 -9.31 5.59 23.69
N LEU A 467 -8.83 4.34 23.65
CA LEU A 467 -7.58 4.00 22.99
C LEU A 467 -7.68 4.20 21.47
N ALA A 468 -8.79 3.79 20.84
CA ALA A 468 -9.03 4.06 19.42
C ALA A 468 -9.02 5.56 19.12
N ASN A 469 -9.71 6.39 19.92
CA ASN A 469 -9.70 7.85 19.76
C ASN A 469 -8.30 8.45 19.93
N ALA A 470 -7.50 7.95 20.88
CA ALA A 470 -6.14 8.40 21.09
C ALA A 470 -5.23 8.05 19.90
N ILE A 471 -5.36 6.84 19.36
CA ILE A 471 -4.63 6.39 18.17
C ILE A 471 -5.06 7.21 16.96
N ASP A 472 -6.35 7.48 16.79
CA ASP A 472 -6.88 8.28 15.69
C ASP A 472 -6.34 9.71 15.71
N LYS A 473 -6.31 10.33 16.89
CA LYS A 473 -5.70 11.66 17.06
C LYS A 473 -4.22 11.64 16.68
N ARG A 474 -3.49 10.57 17.01
CA ARG A 474 -2.08 10.42 16.66
C ARG A 474 -1.85 10.19 15.18
N PHE A 475 -2.71 9.41 14.51
CA PHE A 475 -2.67 9.30 13.05
C PHE A 475 -2.84 10.65 12.36
N GLU A 476 -3.74 11.50 12.87
CA GLU A 476 -3.94 12.84 12.31
C GLU A 476 -2.72 13.76 12.50
N SER A 477 -2.09 13.70 13.68
CA SER A 477 -0.83 14.40 13.93
C SER A 477 0.31 13.88 13.06
N ALA A 478 0.43 12.55 12.90
CA ALA A 478 1.41 11.92 12.03
C ALA A 478 1.19 12.30 10.55
N ARG A 479 -0.06 12.38 10.11
CA ARG A 479 -0.44 12.78 8.74
C ARG A 479 0.01 14.20 8.46
N SER A 480 -0.28 15.12 9.38
CA SER A 480 0.17 16.51 9.30
C SER A 480 1.70 16.60 9.23
N ALA A 481 2.41 15.85 10.08
CA ALA A 481 3.87 15.82 10.10
C ALA A 481 4.46 15.22 8.80
N GLY A 482 3.86 14.15 8.28
CA GLY A 482 4.29 13.50 7.04
C GLY A 482 4.12 14.40 5.82
N VAL A 483 3.00 15.10 5.73
CA VAL A 483 2.74 16.09 4.69
C VAL A 483 3.72 17.26 4.78
N GLN A 484 3.96 17.78 5.98
CA GLN A 484 4.93 18.85 6.19
C GLN A 484 6.35 18.44 5.75
N PHE A 485 6.80 17.25 6.15
CA PHE A 485 8.07 16.68 5.69
C PHE A 485 8.13 16.58 4.16
N SER A 486 7.06 16.11 3.53
CA SER A 486 7.02 15.98 2.08
C SER A 486 7.03 17.29 1.33
N LEU A 487 6.35 18.33 1.83
CA LEU A 487 6.24 19.59 1.11
C LEU A 487 7.59 20.26 0.88
N GLN A 488 8.48 20.17 1.87
CA GLN A 488 9.84 20.69 1.76
C GLN A 488 10.62 20.03 0.62
N LEU A 489 10.39 18.74 0.38
CA LEU A 489 11.02 17.97 -0.69
C LEU A 489 10.26 18.06 -2.02
N MET A 490 8.95 18.33 -1.97
CA MET A 490 8.05 18.26 -3.13
C MET A 490 8.30 19.39 -4.12
N ALA A 491 8.55 20.61 -3.65
CA ALA A 491 8.84 21.73 -4.53
C ALA A 491 10.07 21.44 -5.40
N ASP A 492 11.12 20.88 -4.81
CA ASP A 492 12.34 20.46 -5.50
C ASP A 492 12.07 19.32 -6.49
N ALA A 493 11.32 18.29 -6.07
CA ALA A 493 10.96 17.17 -6.92
C ALA A 493 10.08 17.60 -8.11
N LEU A 494 9.17 18.56 -7.90
CA LEU A 494 8.33 19.15 -8.94
C LEU A 494 9.17 19.97 -9.91
N GLU A 495 10.08 20.83 -9.45
CA GLU A 495 11.00 21.57 -10.33
C GLU A 495 11.80 20.62 -11.24
N GLU A 496 12.34 19.53 -10.69
CA GLU A 496 13.07 18.53 -11.46
C GLU A 496 12.16 17.77 -12.44
N PHE A 497 10.96 17.38 -12.01
CA PHE A 497 9.96 16.76 -12.85
C PHE A 497 9.60 17.66 -14.05
N LEU A 498 9.33 18.94 -13.80
CA LEU A 498 8.95 19.92 -14.82
C LEU A 498 10.09 20.21 -15.79
N ALA A 499 11.34 20.25 -15.29
CA ALA A 499 12.53 20.41 -16.12
C ALA A 499 12.77 19.23 -17.07
N ARG A 500 12.32 18.03 -16.70
CA ARG A 500 12.42 16.82 -17.52
C ARG A 500 11.21 16.56 -18.41
N THR A 501 10.08 17.18 -18.10
CA THR A 501 8.87 17.05 -18.90
C THR A 501 9.09 17.80 -20.22
N PRO A 502 9.03 17.12 -21.39
CA PRO A 502 9.27 17.76 -22.68
C PRO A 502 8.38 19.00 -22.85
N ASP A 503 8.91 20.03 -23.49
CA ASP A 503 8.11 21.22 -23.81
C ASP A 503 6.89 20.85 -24.66
N GLU A 504 5.85 21.69 -24.55
CA GLU A 504 4.43 21.52 -24.90
C GLU A 504 4.11 20.85 -26.26
N GLY A 505 5.09 20.65 -27.14
CA GLY A 505 4.94 20.00 -28.44
C GLY A 505 4.78 18.48 -28.43
N ALA A 506 5.29 17.74 -27.43
CA ALA A 506 5.20 16.27 -27.42
C ALA A 506 4.16 15.71 -26.43
N ALA A 507 3.81 16.46 -25.39
CA ALA A 507 2.86 16.03 -24.34
C ALA A 507 1.41 16.51 -24.56
N SER A 508 1.19 17.47 -25.49
CA SER A 508 -0.13 18.09 -25.76
C SER A 508 -1.15 17.18 -26.43
N GLN A 509 -0.79 15.93 -26.75
CA GLN A 509 -1.69 14.94 -27.34
C GLN A 509 -2.35 14.02 -26.32
N ARG A 510 -2.02 14.11 -25.02
CA ARG A 510 -2.57 13.21 -24.01
C ARG A 510 -3.87 13.76 -23.41
N ALA A 511 -4.91 12.94 -23.27
CA ALA A 511 -6.24 13.38 -22.85
C ALA A 511 -6.18 14.12 -21.50
N ALA A 512 -6.37 15.43 -21.56
CA ALA A 512 -6.44 16.30 -20.41
C ALA A 512 -7.48 15.76 -19.40
N VAL A 513 -7.02 15.33 -18.23
CA VAL A 513 -7.92 15.06 -17.11
C VAL A 513 -8.36 16.40 -16.56
N GLU A 514 -9.53 16.88 -16.98
CA GLU A 514 -10.17 18.05 -16.38
C GLU A 514 -10.72 17.69 -14.99
N VAL A 515 -9.87 17.82 -13.97
CA VAL A 515 -10.28 17.82 -12.55
C VAL A 515 -10.22 19.25 -12.04
N ARG A 516 -11.27 19.71 -11.35
CA ARG A 516 -11.26 21.05 -10.76
C ARG A 516 -10.70 20.96 -9.36
N LEU A 517 -9.40 21.23 -9.23
CA LEU A 517 -8.77 21.45 -7.94
C LEU A 517 -8.63 22.96 -7.72
N SER A 518 -9.37 23.52 -6.78
CA SER A 518 -9.30 24.96 -6.49
C SER A 518 -8.13 25.24 -5.56
N PHE A 519 -6.92 25.50 -6.09
CA PHE A 519 -5.76 25.85 -5.26
C PHE A 519 -5.74 27.31 -4.79
N SER A 520 -6.76 28.10 -5.14
CA SER A 520 -6.92 29.48 -4.68
C SER A 520 -8.34 29.74 -4.20
N ASP A 521 -8.53 30.71 -3.30
CA ASP A 521 -9.86 31.20 -2.86
C ASP A 521 -10.74 31.67 -4.02
N ASN A 522 -10.13 32.00 -5.16
CA ASN A 522 -10.84 32.13 -6.42
C ASN A 522 -11.14 30.73 -6.94
N ARG A 523 -12.39 30.31 -6.74
CA ARG A 523 -12.98 29.02 -7.13
C ARG A 523 -12.78 28.64 -8.60
N ASN A 524 -12.16 29.45 -9.45
CA ASN A 524 -12.44 29.53 -10.88
C ASN A 524 -11.35 29.10 -11.88
N ASP A 525 -10.26 28.48 -11.44
CA ASP A 525 -9.28 27.93 -12.39
C ASP A 525 -9.36 26.38 -12.42
N PRO A 526 -9.80 25.78 -13.54
CA PRO A 526 -9.70 24.34 -13.73
C PRO A 526 -8.24 23.97 -13.97
N LEU A 527 -7.78 22.94 -13.25
CA LEU A 527 -6.45 22.40 -13.42
C LEU A 527 -6.55 21.09 -14.18
N ASP A 528 -6.60 21.21 -15.50
CA ASP A 528 -6.14 20.09 -16.33
C ASP A 528 -4.61 19.94 -16.23
N TYR A 529 -4.05 18.79 -16.59
CA TYR A 529 -2.60 18.55 -16.46
C TYR A 529 -1.75 19.54 -17.24
N SER A 530 -2.17 19.96 -18.44
CA SER A 530 -1.42 20.93 -19.25
C SER A 530 -1.43 22.31 -18.61
N SER A 531 -2.60 22.75 -18.15
CA SER A 531 -2.79 23.97 -17.37
C SER A 531 -2.02 23.92 -16.05
N MET A 532 -1.91 22.75 -15.43
CA MET A 532 -1.14 22.51 -14.20
C MET A 532 0.35 22.59 -14.42
N VAL A 533 0.87 21.90 -15.44
CA VAL A 533 2.28 21.97 -15.81
C VAL A 533 2.64 23.38 -16.25
N ALA A 534 1.80 24.05 -17.05
CA ALA A 534 2.03 25.44 -17.46
C ALA A 534 1.99 26.40 -16.27
N TRP A 535 1.03 26.22 -15.36
CA TRP A 535 0.94 26.99 -14.12
C TRP A 535 2.19 26.78 -13.25
N LEU A 536 2.60 25.52 -13.02
CA LEU A 536 3.79 25.18 -12.26
C LEU A 536 5.08 25.70 -12.93
N LYS A 537 5.23 25.56 -14.25
CA LYS A 537 6.37 26.09 -15.03
C LYS A 537 6.44 27.63 -15.00
N ALA A 538 5.30 28.31 -14.89
CA ALA A 538 5.23 29.76 -14.80
C ALA A 538 5.58 30.31 -13.40
N MET A 539 5.64 29.45 -12.38
CA MET A 539 5.96 29.85 -11.02
C MET A 539 7.48 29.93 -10.80
N SER A 540 7.91 30.94 -10.04
CA SER A 540 9.27 30.94 -9.49
C SER A 540 9.39 29.89 -8.38
N ALA A 541 10.59 29.35 -8.16
CA ALA A 541 10.89 28.43 -7.05
C ALA A 541 10.37 28.96 -5.68
N SER A 542 10.52 30.27 -5.45
CA SER A 542 10.07 30.93 -4.22
C SER A 542 8.53 30.99 -4.12
N ASP A 543 7.83 31.20 -5.23
CA ASP A 543 6.37 31.22 -5.23
C ASP A 543 5.80 29.79 -5.09
N LEU A 544 6.46 28.80 -5.68
CA LEU A 544 6.09 27.38 -5.54
C LEU A 544 6.15 26.95 -4.07
N HIS A 545 7.25 27.25 -3.37
CA HIS A 545 7.39 26.97 -1.94
C HIS A 545 6.28 27.65 -1.11
N LYS A 546 6.03 28.95 -1.32
CA LYS A 546 4.95 29.66 -0.60
C LYS A 546 3.57 29.06 -0.83
N ARG A 547 3.29 28.53 -2.03
CA ARG A 547 2.01 27.86 -2.32
C ARG A 547 1.97 26.43 -1.78
N MET A 548 3.11 25.73 -1.72
CA MET A 548 3.21 24.46 -1.03
C MET A 548 2.94 24.63 0.48
N ASP A 549 3.41 25.71 1.09
CA ASP A 549 3.09 26.05 2.49
C ASP A 549 1.58 26.22 2.72
N ALA A 550 0.87 26.85 1.77
CA ALA A 550 -0.58 26.96 1.82
C ALA A 550 -1.30 25.60 1.61
N LEU A 551 -0.66 24.66 0.91
CA LEU A 551 -1.17 23.31 0.68
C LEU A 551 -0.95 22.35 1.85
N VAL A 552 -0.09 22.68 2.82
CA VAL A 552 0.03 21.92 4.09
C VAL A 552 -1.33 21.72 4.74
N GLN A 553 -2.20 22.73 4.65
CA GLN A 553 -3.53 22.72 5.25
C GLN A 553 -4.56 21.91 4.44
N HIS A 554 -4.17 21.42 3.25
CA HIS A 554 -5.03 20.74 2.27
C HIS A 554 -4.34 19.51 1.65
N PRO A 555 -3.99 18.49 2.44
CA PRO A 555 -3.29 17.29 1.98
C PRO A 555 -4.03 16.50 0.89
N GLU A 556 -5.36 16.54 0.86
CA GLU A 556 -6.21 15.98 -0.19
C GLU A 556 -5.82 16.51 -1.59
N ARG A 557 -5.45 17.79 -1.68
CA ARG A 557 -5.04 18.42 -2.94
C ARG A 557 -3.65 17.97 -3.39
N ILE A 558 -2.77 17.68 -2.45
CA ILE A 558 -1.44 17.13 -2.73
C ILE A 558 -1.59 15.74 -3.35
N PHE A 559 -2.38 14.86 -2.73
CA PHE A 559 -2.61 13.53 -3.29
C PHE A 559 -3.25 13.59 -4.68
N ALA A 560 -4.21 14.49 -4.90
CA ALA A 560 -4.83 14.66 -6.21
C ALA A 560 -3.84 15.18 -7.28
N LEU A 561 -2.95 16.09 -6.92
CA LEU A 561 -1.87 16.56 -7.80
C LEU A 561 -0.99 15.37 -8.25
N VAL A 562 -0.57 14.53 -7.32
CA VAL A 562 0.26 13.35 -7.61
C VAL A 562 -0.51 12.33 -8.44
N ALA A 563 -1.79 12.10 -8.15
CA ALA A 563 -2.65 11.24 -8.93
C ALA A 563 -2.75 11.71 -10.39
N LEU A 564 -2.92 13.01 -10.63
CA LEU A 564 -2.92 13.60 -11.96
C LEU A 564 -1.57 13.42 -12.68
N LEU A 565 -0.45 13.63 -11.98
CA LEU A 565 0.88 13.40 -12.55
C LEU A 565 1.08 11.92 -12.94
N ALA A 566 0.76 10.99 -12.03
CA ALA A 566 0.85 9.55 -12.27
C ALA A 566 -0.03 9.11 -13.45
N PHE A 567 -1.24 9.68 -13.54
CA PHE A 567 -2.17 9.41 -14.62
C PHE A 567 -1.60 9.82 -15.99
N ASN A 568 -0.98 11.00 -16.11
CA ASN A 568 -0.42 11.46 -17.39
C ASN A 568 0.85 10.71 -17.82
N LEU A 569 1.50 10.05 -16.86
CA LEU A 569 2.63 9.16 -17.07
C LEU A 569 2.23 7.69 -17.26
N GLU A 570 0.92 7.42 -17.38
CA GLU A 570 0.40 6.06 -17.60
C GLU A 570 0.68 5.08 -16.45
N SER A 571 1.01 5.58 -15.25
CA SER A 571 1.08 4.77 -14.05
C SER A 571 -0.31 4.64 -13.43
N TRP A 572 -1.17 3.83 -14.06
CA TRP A 572 -2.59 3.71 -13.71
C TRP A 572 -2.83 3.22 -12.28
N ASN A 573 -1.96 2.33 -11.78
CA ASN A 573 -2.04 1.81 -10.41
C ASN A 573 -1.76 2.92 -9.36
N ASP A 574 -0.74 3.74 -9.61
CA ASP A 574 -0.41 4.86 -8.72
C ASP A 574 -1.47 5.96 -8.82
N ALA A 575 -1.96 6.24 -10.02
CA ALA A 575 -3.03 7.21 -10.25
C ALA A 575 -4.32 6.85 -9.49
N ASP A 576 -4.71 5.58 -9.48
CA ASP A 576 -5.85 5.08 -8.69
C ASP A 576 -5.55 5.19 -7.18
N ARG A 577 -4.38 4.73 -6.75
CA ARG A 577 -3.95 4.77 -5.34
C ARG A 577 -4.02 6.19 -4.78
N TYR A 578 -3.38 7.17 -5.42
CA TYR A 578 -3.38 8.55 -4.91
C TYR A 578 -4.74 9.24 -5.04
N ALA A 579 -5.54 8.88 -6.05
CA ALA A 579 -6.90 9.42 -6.16
C ALA A 579 -7.81 8.90 -5.04
N ASP A 580 -7.64 7.64 -4.62
CA ASP A 580 -8.33 7.09 -3.45
C ASP A 580 -7.89 7.80 -2.15
N LEU A 581 -6.59 8.03 -1.96
CA LEU A 581 -6.08 8.79 -0.82
C LEU A 581 -6.61 10.22 -0.78
N ALA A 582 -6.68 10.90 -1.94
CA ALA A 582 -7.25 12.25 -2.04
C ALA A 582 -8.73 12.26 -1.63
N ALA A 583 -9.53 11.32 -2.14
CA ALA A 583 -10.95 11.23 -1.81
C ALA A 583 -11.18 10.96 -0.31
N ARG A 584 -10.41 10.07 0.30
CA ARG A 584 -10.52 9.77 1.73
C ARG A 584 -10.13 10.94 2.61
N ALA A 585 -9.01 11.62 2.30
CA ALA A 585 -8.59 12.80 3.04
C ALA A 585 -9.66 13.90 3.01
N ALA A 586 -10.37 14.05 1.89
CA ALA A 586 -11.50 14.98 1.79
C ALA A 586 -12.76 14.50 2.55
N GLU A 587 -13.04 13.19 2.55
CA GLU A 587 -14.14 12.58 3.32
C GLU A 587 -13.98 12.78 4.82
N GLU A 588 -12.76 12.62 5.34
CA GLU A 588 -12.46 12.87 6.75
C GLU A 588 -12.67 14.35 7.10
N GLY A 589 -12.27 15.26 6.22
CA GLY A 589 -12.56 16.70 6.36
C GLY A 589 -14.07 17.01 6.43
N LEU A 590 -14.92 16.25 5.73
CA LEU A 590 -16.38 16.42 5.79
C LEU A 590 -17.00 15.99 7.12
N ALA A 591 -16.36 15.06 7.84
CA ALA A 591 -16.81 14.62 9.15
C ALA A 591 -16.61 15.68 10.25
N GLY A 592 -15.68 16.62 10.03
CA GLY A 592 -15.42 17.75 10.91
C GLY A 592 -16.50 18.85 10.86
N ASP A 593 -16.58 19.66 11.91
CA ASP A 593 -17.43 20.85 11.97
C ASP A 593 -16.62 22.05 11.48
N HIS A 594 -16.56 22.23 10.15
CA HIS A 594 -15.81 23.29 9.49
C HIS A 594 -16.75 24.27 8.79
N ASP A 595 -16.42 25.57 8.87
CA ASP A 595 -17.12 26.65 8.17
C ASP A 595 -17.14 26.47 6.63
N ASP A 596 -16.25 25.62 6.11
CA ASP A 596 -15.99 25.38 4.69
C ASP A 596 -16.61 24.08 4.13
N LYS A 597 -17.59 23.50 4.84
CA LYS A 597 -18.16 22.17 4.53
C LYS A 597 -18.64 22.02 3.08
N GLU A 598 -19.24 23.06 2.51
CA GLU A 598 -19.71 23.07 1.11
C GLU A 598 -18.55 22.98 0.11
N ARG A 599 -17.40 23.60 0.39
CA ARG A 599 -16.19 23.49 -0.45
C ARG A 599 -15.60 22.08 -0.37
N LEU A 600 -15.44 21.55 0.84
CA LEU A 600 -14.91 20.20 1.04
C LEU A 600 -15.81 19.14 0.40
N GLU A 601 -17.13 19.33 0.44
CA GLU A 601 -18.08 18.43 -0.20
C GLU A 601 -17.89 18.46 -1.71
N HIS A 602 -17.73 19.66 -2.28
CA HIS A 602 -17.47 19.83 -3.70
C HIS A 602 -16.16 19.14 -4.14
N GLU A 603 -15.07 19.34 -3.41
CA GLU A 603 -13.76 18.75 -3.70
C GLU A 603 -13.77 17.23 -3.54
N TYR A 604 -14.45 16.70 -2.53
CA TYR A 604 -14.63 15.26 -2.33
C TYR A 604 -15.17 14.57 -3.59
N TYR A 605 -16.23 15.11 -4.20
CA TYR A 605 -16.80 14.52 -5.42
C TYR A 605 -15.91 14.69 -6.66
N GLU A 606 -15.03 15.70 -6.71
CA GLU A 606 -14.01 15.82 -7.76
C GLU A 606 -12.90 14.75 -7.60
N PHE A 607 -12.48 14.44 -6.36
CA PHE A 607 -11.53 13.36 -6.09
C PHE A 607 -12.12 11.98 -6.37
N LEU A 608 -13.39 11.76 -6.01
CA LEU A 608 -14.14 10.55 -6.39
C LEU A 608 -14.19 10.37 -7.91
N TYR A 609 -14.45 11.45 -8.66
CA TYR A 609 -14.42 11.41 -10.12
C TYR A 609 -13.03 11.03 -10.66
N LEU A 610 -11.96 11.63 -10.11
CA LEU A 610 -10.57 11.29 -10.48
C LEU A 610 -10.28 9.81 -10.23
N ARG A 611 -10.66 9.27 -9.06
CA ARG A 611 -10.49 7.86 -8.73
C ARG A 611 -11.20 6.94 -9.73
N ALA A 612 -12.47 7.23 -10.03
CA ALA A 612 -13.23 6.42 -10.98
C ALA A 612 -12.61 6.44 -12.39
N LYS A 613 -12.09 7.59 -12.81
CA LYS A 613 -11.37 7.72 -14.09
C LYS A 613 -10.07 6.92 -14.05
N SER A 614 -9.26 7.01 -13.00
CA SER A 614 -8.04 6.21 -12.83
C SER A 614 -8.32 4.70 -12.88
N LEU A 615 -9.38 4.23 -12.21
CA LEU A 615 -9.82 2.83 -12.27
C LEU A 615 -10.20 2.39 -13.69
N ARG A 616 -10.89 3.22 -14.47
CA ARG A 616 -11.18 2.90 -15.89
C ARG A 616 -9.91 2.66 -16.69
N PHE A 617 -8.91 3.53 -16.56
CA PHE A 617 -7.64 3.37 -17.29
C PHE A 617 -6.84 2.18 -16.79
N ARG A 618 -6.89 1.89 -15.49
CA ARG A 618 -6.32 0.67 -14.91
C ARG A 618 -6.96 -0.60 -15.50
N ILE A 619 -8.29 -0.60 -15.69
CA ILE A 619 -9.02 -1.68 -16.38
C ILE A 619 -8.54 -1.81 -17.84
N ALA A 620 -8.48 -0.70 -18.58
CA ALA A 620 -8.10 -0.71 -19.99
C ALA A 620 -6.62 -1.07 -20.22
N GLY A 621 -5.72 -0.66 -19.33
CA GLY A 621 -4.28 -0.84 -19.45
C GLY A 621 -3.78 -2.24 -19.09
N THR A 622 -4.64 -3.10 -18.53
CA THR A 622 -4.22 -4.45 -18.16
C THR A 622 -4.71 -5.48 -19.17
N ARG A 623 -3.78 -6.28 -19.69
CA ARG A 623 -4.09 -7.34 -20.64
C ARG A 623 -4.83 -8.49 -19.94
N PRO A 624 -5.84 -9.11 -20.57
CA PRO A 624 -6.37 -10.38 -20.11
C PRO A 624 -5.31 -11.47 -20.28
N GLU A 625 -4.52 -11.74 -19.23
CA GLU A 625 -3.66 -12.93 -19.18
C GLU A 625 -4.54 -14.18 -19.01
N ILE A 626 -4.16 -15.29 -19.65
CA ILE A 626 -4.94 -16.54 -19.75
C ILE A 626 -4.99 -17.31 -18.41
N ASP A 627 -4.32 -16.83 -17.36
CA ASP A 627 -4.23 -17.54 -16.09
C ASP A 627 -5.48 -17.31 -15.21
N LEU A 628 -6.23 -18.41 -15.07
CA LEU A 628 -7.64 -18.53 -14.67
C LEU A 628 -7.94 -18.29 -13.17
N SER A 629 -7.20 -17.43 -12.47
CA SER A 629 -7.50 -17.06 -11.07
C SER A 629 -7.94 -15.60 -10.88
N TYR A 630 -7.98 -14.79 -11.95
CA TYR A 630 -8.20 -13.34 -11.90
C TYR A 630 -9.64 -12.89 -12.23
N ASP A 631 -10.60 -13.80 -12.33
CA ASP A 631 -11.92 -13.54 -12.94
C ASP A 631 -12.79 -12.49 -12.21
N ASP A 632 -12.55 -12.17 -10.93
CA ASP A 632 -13.35 -11.20 -10.18
C ASP A 632 -12.69 -9.81 -9.98
N VAL A 633 -11.37 -9.68 -10.13
CA VAL A 633 -10.65 -8.44 -9.77
C VAL A 633 -11.07 -7.25 -10.65
N TRP A 634 -11.24 -7.48 -11.96
CA TRP A 634 -11.72 -6.48 -12.93
C TRP A 634 -13.14 -6.03 -12.61
N ARG A 635 -13.96 -6.99 -12.19
CA ARG A 635 -15.35 -6.75 -11.81
C ARG A 635 -15.41 -5.91 -10.53
N ASP A 636 -14.54 -6.18 -9.57
CA ASP A 636 -14.43 -5.37 -8.35
C ASP A 636 -13.99 -3.94 -8.65
N TRP A 637 -13.02 -3.74 -9.55
CA TRP A 637 -12.61 -2.40 -9.99
C TRP A 637 -13.73 -1.67 -10.73
N MET A 638 -14.46 -2.39 -11.60
CA MET A 638 -15.63 -1.87 -12.29
C MET A 638 -16.73 -1.47 -11.32
N ILE A 639 -17.06 -2.33 -10.34
CA ILE A 639 -18.06 -2.05 -9.30
C ILE A 639 -17.63 -0.86 -8.44
N ALA A 640 -16.36 -0.77 -8.07
CA ALA A 640 -15.82 0.34 -7.30
C ALA A 640 -15.96 1.67 -8.05
N ALA A 641 -15.49 1.74 -9.31
CA ALA A 641 -15.60 2.93 -10.15
C ALA A 641 -17.07 3.30 -10.43
N GLU A 642 -17.92 2.31 -10.68
CA GLU A 642 -19.35 2.47 -10.88
C GLU A 642 -20.06 3.06 -9.66
N THR A 643 -19.71 2.56 -8.46
CA THR A 643 -20.27 3.01 -7.18
C THR A 643 -19.93 4.48 -6.98
N THR A 644 -18.65 4.83 -7.14
CA THR A 644 -18.15 6.19 -7.03
C THR A 644 -18.83 7.14 -8.01
N LEU A 645 -18.93 6.78 -9.29
CA LEU A 645 -19.61 7.62 -10.30
C LEU A 645 -21.10 7.77 -10.01
N THR A 646 -21.75 6.74 -9.47
CA THR A 646 -23.17 6.80 -9.09
C THR A 646 -23.40 7.79 -7.95
N GLN A 647 -22.48 7.85 -6.99
CA GLN A 647 -22.49 8.87 -5.93
C GLN A 647 -22.32 10.28 -6.51
N CYS A 648 -21.33 10.51 -7.38
CA CYS A 648 -21.13 11.79 -8.07
C CYS A 648 -22.40 12.22 -8.83
N ILE A 649 -23.01 11.31 -9.61
CA ILE A 649 -24.23 11.60 -10.39
C ILE A 649 -25.39 11.99 -9.46
N ALA A 650 -25.58 11.26 -8.35
CA ALA A 650 -26.65 11.54 -7.41
C ALA A 650 -26.47 12.92 -6.75
N HIS A 651 -25.25 13.24 -6.30
CA HIS A 651 -24.92 14.52 -5.69
C HIS A 651 -25.11 15.69 -6.68
N HIS A 652 -24.47 15.65 -7.85
CA HIS A 652 -24.55 16.74 -8.82
C HIS A 652 -25.98 16.93 -9.37
N ARG A 653 -26.78 15.85 -9.46
CA ARG A 653 -28.21 15.96 -9.79
C ARG A 653 -29.00 16.69 -8.70
N ALA A 654 -28.75 16.37 -7.44
CA ALA A 654 -29.40 17.03 -6.31
C ALA A 654 -29.00 18.52 -6.22
N ALA A 655 -27.73 18.82 -6.47
CA ALA A 655 -27.18 20.19 -6.51
C ALA A 655 -27.49 20.96 -7.81
N VAL A 656 -28.14 20.32 -8.80
CA VAL A 656 -28.53 20.92 -10.09
C VAL A 656 -27.31 21.38 -10.92
N GLU A 657 -26.19 20.68 -10.78
CA GLU A 657 -24.93 20.93 -11.47
C GLU A 657 -24.82 20.15 -12.79
N TYR A 658 -25.57 20.58 -13.81
CA TYR A 658 -25.73 19.85 -15.08
C TYR A 658 -24.41 19.49 -15.77
N ALA A 659 -23.40 20.37 -15.72
CA ALA A 659 -22.09 20.12 -16.35
C ALA A 659 -21.38 18.93 -15.71
N ARG A 660 -21.41 18.83 -14.37
CA ARG A 660 -20.75 17.75 -13.62
C ARG A 660 -21.54 16.45 -13.67
N GLU A 661 -22.87 16.53 -13.63
CA GLU A 661 -23.73 15.37 -13.87
C GLU A 661 -23.46 14.78 -15.26
N LEU A 662 -23.37 15.64 -16.29
CA LEU A 662 -23.04 15.23 -17.65
C LEU A 662 -21.67 14.54 -17.73
N ARG A 663 -20.65 15.13 -17.11
CA ARG A 663 -19.28 14.57 -17.06
C ARG A 663 -19.26 13.19 -16.39
N ALA A 664 -19.88 13.05 -15.21
CA ALA A 664 -19.93 11.79 -14.48
C ALA A 664 -20.72 10.70 -15.21
N LEU A 665 -21.85 11.04 -15.87
CA LEU A 665 -22.59 10.11 -16.72
C LEU A 665 -21.77 9.65 -17.93
N SER A 666 -21.07 10.58 -18.58
CA SER A 666 -20.20 10.26 -19.71
C SER A 666 -19.07 9.31 -19.30
N GLU A 667 -18.45 9.56 -18.15
CA GLU A 667 -17.40 8.70 -17.60
C GLU A 667 -17.93 7.30 -17.22
N ARG A 668 -19.15 7.20 -16.65
CA ARG A 668 -19.76 5.91 -16.32
C ARG A 668 -20.13 5.09 -17.55
N ALA A 669 -20.53 5.76 -18.63
CA ALA A 669 -20.69 5.13 -19.93
C ALA A 669 -19.35 4.61 -20.47
N ALA A 670 -18.30 5.43 -20.42
CA ALA A 670 -16.96 5.03 -20.87
C ALA A 670 -16.41 3.83 -20.08
N LEU A 671 -16.57 3.81 -18.76
CA LEU A 671 -16.23 2.68 -17.89
C LEU A 671 -16.94 1.40 -18.34
N SER A 672 -18.25 1.49 -18.57
CA SER A 672 -19.06 0.34 -18.99
C SER A 672 -18.63 -0.19 -20.36
N ILE A 673 -18.26 0.70 -21.29
CA ILE A 673 -17.75 0.35 -22.62
C ILE A 673 -16.36 -0.31 -22.50
N ALA A 674 -15.44 0.29 -21.74
CA ALA A 674 -14.10 -0.26 -21.52
C ALA A 674 -14.15 -1.67 -20.91
N TYR A 675 -15.04 -1.89 -19.94
CA TYR A 675 -15.27 -3.22 -19.36
C TYR A 675 -15.82 -4.23 -20.39
N CYS A 676 -16.73 -3.80 -21.28
CA CYS A 676 -17.22 -4.63 -22.37
C CYS A 676 -16.13 -4.97 -23.41
N GLU A 677 -15.27 -4.01 -23.74
CA GLU A 677 -14.12 -4.23 -24.64
C GLU A 677 -13.09 -5.17 -24.02
N TRP A 678 -12.82 -5.04 -22.72
CA TRP A 678 -11.93 -5.97 -22.00
C TRP A 678 -12.42 -7.42 -22.15
N PHE A 679 -13.73 -7.67 -22.02
CA PHE A 679 -14.31 -8.99 -22.29
C PHE A 679 -14.19 -9.44 -23.75
N ALA A 680 -14.19 -8.50 -24.70
CA ALA A 680 -14.04 -8.81 -26.12
C ALA A 680 -12.59 -9.19 -26.49
N PHE A 681 -11.59 -8.87 -25.64
CA PHE A 681 -10.17 -8.84 -25.99
C PHE A 681 -9.34 -10.10 -25.66
N GLY A 682 -9.94 -11.29 -25.50
CA GLY A 682 -9.18 -12.49 -25.12
C GLY A 682 -9.57 -13.79 -25.84
N GLU A 683 -8.70 -14.79 -25.73
CA GLU A 683 -9.06 -16.22 -25.92
C GLU A 683 -10.16 -16.69 -24.93
N LEU A 684 -10.61 -15.82 -24.02
CA LEU A 684 -11.74 -15.97 -23.10
C LEU A 684 -13.06 -16.39 -23.75
N ALA A 685 -13.27 -16.11 -25.04
CA ALA A 685 -14.39 -16.67 -25.79
C ALA A 685 -14.40 -18.23 -25.81
N LYS A 686 -13.25 -18.88 -25.50
CA LYS A 686 -13.09 -20.34 -25.42
C LYS A 686 -13.36 -20.92 -24.01
N LEU A 687 -13.63 -20.10 -22.98
CA LEU A 687 -13.77 -20.55 -21.59
C LEU A 687 -15.23 -20.80 -21.19
N LYS A 688 -15.47 -21.88 -20.44
CA LYS A 688 -16.80 -22.38 -20.00
C LYS A 688 -17.68 -21.48 -19.08
N PRO A 689 -17.24 -20.39 -18.41
CA PRO A 689 -18.15 -19.54 -17.60
C PRO A 689 -19.01 -18.55 -18.45
N LEU A 690 -19.32 -18.89 -19.70
CA LEU A 690 -19.86 -18.00 -20.73
C LEU A 690 -21.19 -17.31 -20.39
N GLU A 691 -22.12 -17.91 -19.64
CA GLU A 691 -23.43 -17.28 -19.42
C GLU A 691 -23.38 -16.06 -18.49
N VAL A 692 -22.57 -16.11 -17.42
CA VAL A 692 -22.49 -15.02 -16.44
C VAL A 692 -21.74 -13.82 -17.02
N ALA A 693 -20.60 -14.06 -17.67
CA ALA A 693 -19.79 -13.03 -18.31
C ALA A 693 -20.56 -12.29 -19.42
N VAL A 694 -21.30 -13.03 -20.25
CA VAL A 694 -22.12 -12.46 -21.32
C VAL A 694 -23.30 -11.66 -20.77
N ALA A 695 -23.94 -12.14 -19.69
CA ALA A 695 -24.98 -11.37 -19.01
C ALA A 695 -24.43 -10.08 -18.40
N ASP A 696 -23.21 -10.11 -17.84
CA ASP A 696 -22.52 -8.93 -17.31
C ASP A 696 -22.14 -7.92 -18.39
N ALA A 697 -21.53 -8.35 -19.51
CA ALA A 697 -21.22 -7.49 -20.65
C ALA A 697 -22.51 -6.87 -21.23
N GLY A 698 -23.57 -7.66 -21.41
CA GLY A 698 -24.87 -7.15 -21.86
C GLY A 698 -25.51 -6.17 -20.88
N ARG A 699 -25.34 -6.36 -19.56
CA ARG A 699 -25.77 -5.40 -18.53
C ARG A 699 -24.98 -4.10 -18.62
N ALA A 700 -23.65 -4.17 -18.68
CA ALA A 700 -22.77 -3.02 -18.79
C ALA A 700 -23.07 -2.20 -20.05
N LEU A 701 -23.20 -2.83 -21.22
CA LEU A 701 -23.52 -2.13 -22.47
C LEU A 701 -24.90 -1.46 -22.45
N ARG A 702 -25.93 -2.13 -21.89
CA ARG A 702 -27.25 -1.51 -21.67
C ARG A 702 -27.15 -0.28 -20.79
N LYS A 703 -26.34 -0.35 -19.74
CA LYS A 703 -26.12 0.76 -18.83
C LYS A 703 -25.41 1.92 -19.53
N ALA A 704 -24.38 1.64 -20.33
CA ALA A 704 -23.72 2.65 -21.15
C ALA A 704 -24.73 3.36 -22.07
N ALA A 705 -25.63 2.60 -22.73
CA ALA A 705 -26.65 3.17 -23.58
C ALA A 705 -27.66 4.07 -22.83
N ILE A 706 -28.04 3.68 -21.60
CA ILE A 706 -28.90 4.51 -20.73
C ILE A 706 -28.18 5.80 -20.36
N ASP A 707 -26.91 5.72 -19.96
CA ASP A 707 -26.10 6.86 -19.54
C ASP A 707 -25.88 7.83 -20.71
N LEU A 708 -25.53 7.33 -21.91
CA LEU A 708 -25.37 8.15 -23.11
C LEU A 708 -26.67 8.85 -23.53
N LYS A 709 -27.82 8.20 -23.37
CA LYS A 709 -29.13 8.82 -23.59
C LYS A 709 -29.41 9.92 -22.55
N GLY A 710 -29.00 9.70 -21.30
CA GLY A 710 -28.98 10.71 -20.24
C GLY A 710 -28.09 11.90 -20.61
N CYS A 711 -26.88 11.64 -21.12
CA CYS A 711 -25.94 12.67 -21.60
C CYS A 711 -26.56 13.51 -22.72
N ALA A 712 -27.18 12.90 -23.74
CA ALA A 712 -27.83 13.63 -24.82
C ALA A 712 -28.99 14.52 -24.32
N LYS A 713 -29.78 14.04 -23.34
CA LYS A 713 -30.82 14.84 -22.70
C LYS A 713 -30.25 16.02 -21.93
N LEU A 714 -29.20 15.83 -21.14
CA LEU A 714 -28.54 16.91 -20.39
C LEU A 714 -27.84 17.91 -21.31
N ALA A 715 -27.17 17.43 -22.37
CA ALA A 715 -26.49 18.27 -23.35
C ALA A 715 -27.46 19.19 -24.09
N SER A 716 -28.64 18.67 -24.48
CA SER A 716 -29.71 19.48 -25.09
C SER A 716 -30.33 20.48 -24.11
N GLN A 717 -30.50 20.12 -22.84
CA GLN A 717 -30.98 21.03 -21.80
C GLN A 717 -29.97 22.17 -21.51
N ALA A 718 -28.67 21.87 -21.53
CA ALA A 718 -27.60 22.85 -21.39
C ALA A 718 -27.53 23.85 -22.58
N LYS A 719 -27.94 23.46 -23.80
CA LYS A 719 -28.08 24.39 -24.95
C LYS A 719 -29.14 25.48 -24.71
N VAL A 720 -30.16 25.21 -23.90
CA VAL A 720 -31.30 26.12 -23.65
C VAL A 720 -30.99 27.17 -22.57
N LYS A 721 -30.06 26.91 -21.64
CA LYS A 721 -29.63 27.83 -20.57
C LYS A 721 -28.37 28.65 -20.93
N LYS A 722 -28.26 29.08 -22.18
CA LYS A 722 -27.09 29.77 -22.78
C LYS A 722 -26.67 31.12 -22.15
N ARG A 723 -27.26 31.56 -21.03
CA ARG A 723 -27.20 32.96 -20.56
C ARG A 723 -26.59 33.24 -19.19
N ALA A 724 -26.09 32.26 -18.42
CA ALA A 724 -25.58 32.57 -17.08
C ALA A 724 -24.48 31.63 -16.52
N GLU A 725 -23.79 30.85 -17.37
CA GLU A 725 -22.77 29.91 -16.87
C GLU A 725 -21.34 30.43 -17.11
N ASP A 726 -20.54 30.33 -16.03
CA ASP A 726 -19.10 30.60 -15.90
C ASP A 726 -18.26 29.95 -17.02
N SER A 727 -17.09 30.49 -17.35
CA SER A 727 -16.22 29.99 -18.44
C SER A 727 -15.86 28.50 -18.27
N ILE A 728 -15.79 28.04 -17.03
CA ILE A 728 -15.40 26.69 -16.61
C ILE A 728 -16.49 25.67 -16.91
N SER A 729 -17.75 25.99 -16.57
CA SER A 729 -18.88 25.11 -16.89
C SER A 729 -18.96 24.88 -18.40
N ARG A 730 -18.54 25.85 -19.22
CA ARG A 730 -18.43 25.68 -20.66
C ARG A 730 -17.32 24.72 -21.06
N GLN A 731 -16.14 24.78 -20.43
CA GLN A 731 -15.05 23.84 -20.70
C GLN A 731 -15.44 22.41 -20.33
N ILE A 732 -15.97 22.20 -19.11
CA ILE A 732 -16.46 20.89 -18.66
C ILE A 732 -17.54 20.36 -19.61
N ILE A 733 -18.49 21.21 -20.02
CA ILE A 733 -19.50 20.82 -21.00
C ILE A 733 -18.83 20.45 -22.32
N LEU A 734 -17.87 21.22 -22.84
CA LEU A 734 -17.20 20.92 -24.10
C LEU A 734 -16.43 19.59 -24.03
N ALA A 735 -15.63 19.35 -22.99
CA ALA A 735 -14.89 18.10 -22.80
C ALA A 735 -15.84 16.90 -22.62
N ALA A 736 -16.83 17.02 -21.74
CA ALA A 736 -17.84 15.97 -21.55
C ALA A 736 -18.64 15.71 -22.84
N ARG A 737 -18.85 16.74 -23.66
CA ARG A 737 -19.50 16.62 -24.96
C ARG A 737 -18.66 15.86 -25.98
N ARG A 738 -17.35 16.11 -26.04
CA ARG A 738 -16.42 15.34 -26.87
C ARG A 738 -16.41 13.88 -26.44
N GLN A 739 -16.22 13.64 -25.14
CA GLN A 739 -16.19 12.30 -24.57
C GLN A 739 -17.49 11.52 -24.82
N PHE A 740 -18.67 12.10 -24.57
CA PHE A 740 -19.91 11.34 -24.77
C PHE A 740 -20.11 11.00 -26.26
N ASN A 741 -19.73 11.90 -27.19
CA ASN A 741 -19.82 11.62 -28.62
C ASN A 741 -18.89 10.46 -29.01
N SER A 742 -17.62 10.47 -28.56
CA SER A 742 -16.70 9.34 -28.75
C SER A 742 -17.27 8.05 -28.17
N ASN A 743 -17.86 8.10 -26.98
CA ASN A 743 -18.48 6.94 -26.33
C ASN A 743 -19.68 6.38 -27.13
N ILE A 744 -20.46 7.21 -27.84
CA ILE A 744 -21.54 6.71 -28.72
C ILE A 744 -20.96 5.83 -29.83
N HIS A 745 -19.87 6.27 -30.45
CA HIS A 745 -19.22 5.51 -31.50
C HIS A 745 -18.56 4.23 -30.96
N ALA A 746 -17.80 4.34 -29.86
CA ALA A 746 -17.21 3.20 -29.19
C ALA A 746 -18.27 2.15 -28.80
N ALA A 747 -19.38 2.57 -28.17
CA ALA A 747 -20.46 1.65 -27.80
C ALA A 747 -21.08 0.91 -29.00
N ARG A 748 -21.18 1.55 -30.18
CA ARG A 748 -21.67 0.89 -31.40
C ARG A 748 -20.68 -0.15 -31.90
N LEU A 749 -19.40 0.16 -31.89
CA LEU A 749 -18.34 -0.75 -32.31
C LEU A 749 -18.24 -1.95 -31.36
N THR A 750 -18.26 -1.70 -30.04
CA THR A 750 -18.33 -2.75 -29.01
C THR A 750 -19.55 -3.63 -29.20
N ALA A 751 -20.73 -3.05 -29.42
CA ALA A 751 -21.95 -3.84 -29.64
C ALA A 751 -21.82 -4.78 -30.85
N ARG A 752 -21.25 -4.30 -31.97
CA ARG A 752 -21.01 -5.12 -33.16
C ARG A 752 -19.99 -6.23 -32.90
N ARG A 753 -18.90 -5.93 -32.18
CA ARG A 753 -17.90 -6.92 -31.79
C ARG A 753 -18.49 -8.01 -30.91
N LEU A 754 -19.23 -7.65 -29.87
CA LEU A 754 -19.91 -8.62 -29.01
C LEU A 754 -20.96 -9.44 -29.79
N ALA A 755 -21.65 -8.84 -30.76
CA ALA A 755 -22.56 -9.56 -31.66
C ALA A 755 -21.83 -10.60 -32.54
N GLY A 756 -20.64 -10.26 -33.02
CA GLY A 756 -19.78 -11.20 -33.78
C GLY A 756 -19.20 -12.32 -32.92
N LEU A 757 -18.86 -12.03 -31.66
CA LEU A 757 -18.34 -13.01 -30.70
C LEU A 757 -19.43 -13.95 -30.16
N TRP A 758 -20.67 -13.45 -30.01
CA TRP A 758 -21.82 -14.22 -29.52
C TRP A 758 -23.03 -14.09 -30.46
N PRO A 759 -23.06 -14.86 -31.57
CA PRO A 759 -24.12 -14.79 -32.57
C PRO A 759 -25.53 -15.01 -31.99
N ASP A 760 -25.67 -15.88 -30.99
CA ASP A 760 -26.95 -16.17 -30.31
C ASP A 760 -27.54 -14.95 -29.57
N LEU A 761 -26.73 -13.92 -29.35
CA LEU A 761 -27.12 -12.67 -28.70
C LEU A 761 -26.87 -11.45 -29.59
N ALA A 762 -26.55 -11.65 -30.87
CA ALA A 762 -26.37 -10.57 -31.83
C ALA A 762 -27.60 -9.63 -31.86
N GLU A 763 -28.81 -10.20 -31.86
CA GLU A 763 -30.05 -9.41 -31.82
C GLU A 763 -30.15 -8.52 -30.56
N LEU A 764 -29.64 -9.00 -29.41
CA LEU A 764 -29.61 -8.20 -28.19
C LEU A 764 -28.66 -7.01 -28.34
N PHE A 765 -27.44 -7.24 -28.82
CA PHE A 765 -26.43 -6.20 -28.98
C PHE A 765 -26.81 -5.20 -30.08
N GLU A 766 -27.37 -5.66 -31.20
CA GLU A 766 -27.92 -4.81 -32.25
C GLU A 766 -29.09 -3.93 -31.73
N LYS A 767 -30.01 -4.50 -30.93
CA LYS A 767 -31.07 -3.72 -30.28
C LYS A 767 -30.52 -2.67 -29.33
N ILE A 768 -29.40 -2.94 -28.65
CA ILE A 768 -28.73 -1.95 -27.79
C ILE A 768 -28.10 -0.85 -28.66
N ALA A 769 -27.39 -1.22 -29.72
CA ALA A 769 -26.77 -0.27 -30.66
C ALA A 769 -27.80 0.65 -31.32
N ALA A 770 -28.95 0.10 -31.73
CA ALA A 770 -30.05 0.86 -32.32
C ALA A 770 -30.72 1.84 -31.34
N ARG A 771 -30.54 1.64 -30.02
CA ARG A 771 -31.07 2.54 -28.97
C ARG A 771 -30.09 3.65 -28.58
N LEU A 772 -28.86 3.61 -29.07
CA LEU A 772 -27.88 4.67 -28.83
C LEU A 772 -28.31 5.96 -29.52
N PRO A 773 -28.13 7.13 -28.88
CA PRO A 773 -28.44 8.42 -29.50
C PRO A 773 -27.59 8.64 -30.77
N ALA A 774 -28.06 9.52 -31.64
CA ALA A 774 -27.23 10.02 -32.73
C ALA A 774 -26.12 10.93 -32.15
N PRO A 775 -24.88 10.90 -32.69
CA PRO A 775 -23.85 11.85 -32.30
C PRO A 775 -24.34 13.28 -32.53
N GLU A 776 -24.06 14.19 -31.60
CA GLU A 776 -24.35 15.61 -31.84
C GLU A 776 -23.33 16.20 -32.83
N SER A 777 -23.76 17.06 -33.75
CA SER A 777 -22.87 17.89 -34.57
C SER A 777 -22.14 18.90 -33.68
N ILE A 778 -20.94 18.55 -33.24
CA ILE A 778 -20.00 19.47 -32.60
C ILE A 778 -18.96 19.80 -33.66
N GLU A 779 -18.71 21.07 -33.96
CA GLU A 779 -17.53 21.44 -34.76
C GLU A 779 -16.27 21.04 -33.98
N TRP A 780 -15.62 19.95 -34.38
CA TRP A 780 -14.29 19.64 -33.87
C TRP A 780 -13.26 20.35 -34.75
N PRO A 781 -12.12 20.81 -34.20
CA PRO A 781 -10.98 21.24 -35.02
C PRO A 781 -10.52 20.15 -36.00
N ASN A 782 -10.71 18.86 -35.64
CA ASN A 782 -10.31 17.66 -36.40
C ASN A 782 -11.49 16.72 -36.73
N GLN A 783 -12.71 17.24 -36.89
CA GLN A 783 -13.94 16.42 -37.06
C GLN A 783 -13.88 15.44 -38.23
N PRO A 784 -13.30 15.79 -39.39
CA PRO A 784 -13.18 14.87 -40.51
C PRO A 784 -12.32 13.66 -40.13
N ALA A 785 -11.15 13.86 -39.53
CA ALA A 785 -10.24 12.77 -39.18
C ALA A 785 -10.82 11.77 -38.16
N ILE A 786 -11.65 12.24 -37.22
CA ILE A 786 -12.31 11.36 -36.23
C ILE A 786 -13.42 10.54 -36.89
N VAL A 787 -14.27 11.19 -37.68
CA VAL A 787 -15.35 10.51 -38.42
C VAL A 787 -14.73 9.54 -39.42
N ASP A 788 -13.69 9.95 -40.13
CA ASP A 788 -12.92 9.12 -41.05
C ASP A 788 -12.24 7.95 -40.31
N ALA A 789 -11.71 8.14 -39.09
CA ALA A 789 -11.17 7.04 -38.28
C ALA A 789 -12.25 6.00 -37.93
N TYR A 790 -13.42 6.47 -37.49
CA TYR A 790 -14.52 5.59 -37.12
C TYR A 790 -15.14 4.89 -38.34
N GLU A 791 -15.28 5.58 -39.48
CA GLU A 791 -15.75 4.99 -40.75
C GLU A 791 -14.71 4.04 -41.36
N SER A 792 -13.42 4.34 -41.21
CA SER A 792 -12.30 3.47 -41.62
C SER A 792 -12.18 2.24 -40.74
N ALA A 793 -12.40 2.36 -39.43
CA ALA A 793 -12.53 1.22 -38.52
C ALA A 793 -13.74 0.34 -38.87
N ASP A 794 -14.83 0.94 -39.35
CA ASP A 794 -16.04 0.21 -39.79
C ASP A 794 -15.85 -0.50 -41.14
N THR A 795 -14.93 -0.02 -41.97
CA THR A 795 -14.65 -0.56 -43.32
C THR A 795 -13.37 -1.40 -43.40
N GLY A 796 -12.54 -1.41 -42.35
CA GLY A 796 -11.24 -2.08 -42.34
C GLY A 796 -10.14 -1.35 -43.12
N ASP A 797 -10.28 -0.03 -43.32
CA ASP A 797 -9.28 0.80 -44.01
C ASP A 797 -8.14 1.20 -43.07
N TRP A 798 -7.19 0.27 -42.92
CA TRP A 798 -6.06 0.40 -42.00
C TRP A 798 -5.06 1.48 -42.41
N GLU A 799 -4.89 1.80 -43.70
CA GLU A 799 -3.98 2.86 -44.15
C GLU A 799 -4.48 4.23 -43.69
N THR A 800 -5.79 4.46 -43.78
CA THR A 800 -6.42 5.68 -43.26
C THR A 800 -6.32 5.73 -41.74
N LEU A 801 -6.54 4.62 -41.04
CA LEU A 801 -6.35 4.53 -39.58
C LEU A 801 -4.90 4.78 -39.14
N LEU A 802 -3.90 4.30 -39.89
CA LEU A 802 -2.48 4.51 -39.60
C LEU A 802 -2.04 5.94 -39.92
N ASN A 803 -2.55 6.53 -40.99
CA ASN A 803 -2.31 7.94 -41.31
C ASN A 803 -2.93 8.87 -40.28
N ILE A 804 -4.10 8.51 -39.75
CA ILE A 804 -4.74 9.19 -38.61
C ILE A 804 -3.88 8.95 -37.34
N ALA A 805 -3.45 7.72 -37.05
CA ALA A 805 -2.60 7.42 -35.88
C ALA A 805 -1.25 8.15 -35.88
N THR A 806 -0.71 8.46 -37.06
CA THR A 806 0.61 9.11 -37.22
C THR A 806 0.56 10.64 -37.36
N GLY A 807 -0.62 11.26 -37.28
CA GLY A 807 -0.79 12.71 -37.19
C GLY A 807 -0.92 13.21 -35.74
N ASP A 808 -0.73 14.52 -35.50
CA ASP A 808 -0.91 15.18 -34.19
C ASP A 808 -2.36 15.05 -33.69
N LEU A 809 -2.72 13.96 -33.03
CA LEU A 809 -4.07 13.65 -32.58
C LEU A 809 -4.12 13.37 -31.08
N SER A 810 -5.21 13.79 -30.44
CA SER A 810 -5.42 13.62 -29.01
C SER A 810 -5.83 12.18 -28.66
N LEU A 811 -5.46 11.72 -27.47
CA LEU A 811 -5.81 10.44 -26.82
C LEU A 811 -7.33 10.15 -26.77
N GLU A 812 -8.19 11.12 -27.12
CA GLU A 812 -9.64 10.93 -27.30
C GLU A 812 -10.00 10.12 -28.58
N LEU A 813 -9.04 9.91 -29.49
CA LEU A 813 -9.16 9.05 -30.68
C LEU A 813 -8.75 7.59 -30.48
N ASP A 814 -8.09 7.27 -29.36
CA ASP A 814 -7.37 5.99 -29.19
C ASP A 814 -8.27 4.78 -29.35
N ILE A 815 -9.49 4.80 -28.80
CA ILE A 815 -10.36 3.64 -28.87
C ILE A 815 -10.73 3.35 -30.33
N ALA A 816 -11.11 4.33 -31.15
CA ALA A 816 -11.46 4.07 -32.55
C ALA A 816 -10.29 3.50 -33.38
N VAL A 817 -9.12 4.12 -33.21
CA VAL A 817 -7.93 3.87 -34.01
C VAL A 817 -7.30 2.54 -33.61
N ILE A 818 -7.16 2.29 -32.31
CA ILE A 818 -6.70 1.01 -31.77
C ILE A 818 -7.66 -0.11 -32.20
N LEU A 819 -8.98 0.10 -32.07
CA LEU A 819 -9.96 -0.92 -32.45
C LEU A 819 -9.96 -1.19 -33.97
N GLY A 820 -9.72 -0.18 -34.80
CA GLY A 820 -9.60 -0.34 -36.25
C GLY A 820 -8.32 -1.06 -36.68
N LEU A 821 -7.16 -0.68 -36.12
CA LEU A 821 -5.86 -1.31 -36.39
C LEU A 821 -5.84 -2.79 -35.92
N GLN A 822 -6.51 -3.09 -34.81
CA GLN A 822 -6.65 -4.46 -34.31
C GLN A 822 -7.53 -5.33 -35.21
N GLU A 823 -8.61 -4.79 -35.77
CA GLU A 823 -9.46 -5.54 -36.70
C GLU A 823 -8.72 -5.83 -38.02
N ALA A 824 -7.95 -4.86 -38.53
CA ALA A 824 -7.09 -5.06 -39.70
C ALA A 824 -6.05 -6.17 -39.49
N ALA A 825 -5.38 -6.18 -38.33
CA ALA A 825 -4.45 -7.25 -37.96
C ALA A 825 -5.15 -8.62 -37.89
N ARG A 826 -6.38 -8.68 -37.33
CA ARG A 826 -7.18 -9.91 -37.25
C ARG A 826 -7.62 -10.43 -38.62
N GLN A 827 -7.87 -9.54 -39.57
CA GLN A 827 -8.21 -9.87 -40.96
C GLN A 827 -6.99 -10.31 -41.79
N GLY A 828 -5.80 -10.41 -41.18
CA GLY A 828 -4.58 -10.89 -41.83
C GLY A 828 -3.91 -9.84 -42.72
N GLN A 829 -4.20 -8.55 -42.51
CA GLN A 829 -3.51 -7.47 -43.19
C GLN A 829 -2.17 -7.21 -42.50
N ASN A 830 -1.06 -7.30 -43.24
CA ASN A 830 0.29 -7.12 -42.71
C ASN A 830 0.52 -5.65 -42.35
N LEU A 831 0.61 -5.36 -41.05
CA LEU A 831 1.09 -4.07 -40.54
C LEU A 831 2.62 -3.97 -40.77
N PRO A 832 3.14 -2.83 -41.26
CA PRO A 832 4.59 -2.67 -41.47
C PRO A 832 5.36 -2.70 -40.13
N GLU A 833 6.37 -3.58 -40.03
CA GLU A 833 7.21 -3.83 -38.83
C GLU A 833 7.86 -2.57 -38.23
N SER A 834 7.98 -1.48 -38.99
CA SER A 834 8.62 -0.24 -38.54
C SER A 834 7.74 0.65 -37.66
N ARG A 835 6.49 0.26 -37.38
CA ARG A 835 5.48 1.13 -36.70
C ARG A 835 4.59 0.40 -35.68
N THR A 836 5.00 -0.76 -35.18
CA THR A 836 4.25 -1.61 -34.23
C THR A 836 4.47 -1.28 -32.74
N GLY A 837 5.12 -0.15 -32.43
CA GLY A 837 5.46 0.28 -31.08
C GLY A 837 4.26 0.82 -30.32
#